data_AF-A0A1M6RY44-F1
#
_entry.id   AF-A0A1M6RY44-F1
#
_cell.length_a   1.000
_cell.length_b   1.000
_cell.length_c   1.000
_cell.angle_alpha   90.00
_cell.angle_beta   90.00
_cell.angle_gamma   90.00
#
_symmetry.space_group_name_H-M   'P 1'
#
loop_
_entity.id
_entity.type
_entity.pdbx_description
1 polymer ?
#
loop_
_entity_poly.entity_id
_entity_poly.type
_entity_poly.pdbx_seq_one_letter_code
_entity_poly.pdbx_strand_id
1 'polypeptide(L)'
;MISERFVDDFGTTATDYLNDHYKPFGKNINMKATVIRTDKKNIQHVSTRTIETLMDRMKTDIGKEVIATFRRQLPMIAKLGWKYKDMHLMPRVCATSELTKNANGDLEFRMWNGLILLTLGTFEDNGQVEQAKALAMGMPSTLAAFTGSSGKTVKLLVRIAPKDQPMPESEAETDKLCEVGYKFAMKVYGGLFAGQVIQQKASARMTFRMTIDKNPLLNLKATALQVSAFEELATVKPQQPEQRQSDYDKYNDYEYLYRSASAQIQEEMGTRFDGDKHRDEAYLTALTRRLRQLGFPAEEAVLHMRSHLWTEVEDDHIRTIVGTVYAEAPAKKKATGDTALQIRKEQQQMMDHLSSRYVFRFNTVMGYTEYRPNHTWVHPYIPVDDRVLNRIAIECRLSGLNVWDKDVSRYIHSSYIPEYNPVWDYLSECRGKWDGKDRIRELARKVPTKNPYWPDWFYTWFLGMVRQWQSSIYDRYGNQIAPLLISKQGWNKSTFIQSLLPPELQWGFTNQLDVSEKRQTLQAMSQFLLINLDEFNQISPQLQQGFLKNVITLPCVKVKRPYGKHVEPFPRMASFIGATNQADVLTDPSGGRRFLGIELTGPIDISRNPNYKQIFAQALYALDHHESYYFDDEQTQQILESNRQFQQLTPAEQYFNDCFEPATNENDGKYLTSSAIFAHIKKLAGSDLRLNSLNHFGRTLSNIPNLQRKRTTKGTEYLVKLRK
;
A
#
# COMPACT_ATOMS: atom_id res chain seq x y z
N MET A 1 -33.92 -19.33 -53.08
CA MET A 1 -33.52 -20.52 -53.86
C MET A 1 -32.10 -20.25 -54.30
N ILE A 2 -31.07 -20.52 -53.50
CA ILE A 2 -30.51 -21.82 -53.09
C ILE A 2 -30.08 -21.62 -51.63
N SER A 3 -30.75 -22.04 -50.55
CA SER A 3 -31.06 -23.39 -50.04
C SER A 3 -29.96 -24.43 -50.29
N GLU A 4 -29.39 -24.95 -49.20
CA GLU A 4 -28.75 -26.27 -49.12
C GLU A 4 -27.45 -26.45 -49.92
N ARG A 5 -26.27 -26.15 -49.32
CA ARG A 5 -24.99 -26.84 -49.66
C ARG A 5 -23.72 -26.51 -48.86
N PHE A 6 -23.80 -25.81 -47.72
CA PHE A 6 -22.61 -25.61 -46.87
C PHE A 6 -22.88 -25.99 -45.40
N VAL A 7 -23.55 -27.14 -45.21
CA VAL A 7 -23.80 -27.74 -43.88
C VAL A 7 -23.10 -29.10 -43.71
N ASP A 8 -22.51 -29.72 -44.74
CA ASP A 8 -22.20 -31.16 -44.64
C ASP A 8 -20.72 -31.62 -44.55
N ASP A 9 -19.69 -30.77 -44.70
CA ASP A 9 -18.30 -31.32 -44.87
C ASP A 9 -17.29 -31.08 -43.74
N PHE A 10 -17.66 -30.52 -42.58
CA PHE A 10 -16.74 -30.44 -41.42
C PHE A 10 -17.37 -30.82 -40.07
N GLY A 11 -18.47 -31.57 -40.11
CA GLY A 11 -19.24 -31.96 -38.94
C GLY A 11 -19.03 -33.41 -38.51
N THR A 12 -17.80 -33.93 -38.30
CA THR A 12 -17.66 -35.24 -37.60
C THR A 12 -16.28 -35.67 -37.07
N THR A 13 -15.27 -34.79 -36.89
CA THR A 13 -13.94 -35.30 -36.46
C THR A 13 -13.25 -34.59 -35.29
N ALA A 14 -13.73 -33.43 -34.83
CA ALA A 14 -13.16 -32.75 -33.65
C ALA A 14 -13.89 -33.09 -32.33
N THR A 15 -15.17 -33.45 -32.39
CA THR A 15 -15.98 -33.80 -31.21
C THR A 15 -15.73 -35.22 -30.71
N ASP A 16 -15.33 -36.14 -31.58
CA ASP A 16 -15.12 -37.55 -31.18
C ASP A 16 -13.73 -37.77 -30.59
N TYR A 17 -12.71 -37.04 -31.05
CA TYR A 17 -11.35 -37.12 -30.48
C TYR A 17 -11.24 -36.55 -29.05
N LEU A 18 -12.12 -35.62 -28.67
CA LEU A 18 -12.20 -35.07 -27.30
C LEU A 18 -13.09 -35.91 -26.36
N ASN A 19 -13.93 -36.80 -26.90
CA ASN A 19 -14.81 -37.66 -26.09
C ASN A 19 -14.12 -38.95 -25.63
N ASP A 20 -13.09 -39.44 -26.33
CA ASP A 20 -12.45 -40.73 -26.02
C ASP A 20 -11.30 -40.68 -25.01
N HIS A 21 -10.84 -39.49 -24.60
CA HIS A 21 -9.66 -39.35 -23.72
C HIS A 21 -9.86 -38.60 -22.40
N TYR A 22 -11.11 -38.27 -22.03
CA TYR A 22 -11.43 -37.87 -20.68
C TYR A 22 -12.64 -38.65 -20.18
N LYS A 23 -12.45 -39.50 -19.16
CA LYS A 23 -13.55 -40.14 -18.43
C LYS A 23 -14.54 -39.03 -18.01
N PRO A 24 -15.81 -39.08 -18.45
CA PRO A 24 -16.80 -38.12 -17.99
C PRO A 24 -16.99 -38.34 -16.49
N PHE A 25 -16.63 -37.35 -15.68
CA PHE A 25 -17.15 -37.27 -14.32
C PHE A 25 -18.69 -37.29 -14.42
N GLY A 26 -19.30 -38.19 -13.66
CA GLY A 26 -20.64 -38.71 -13.87
C GLY A 26 -21.75 -37.68 -14.08
N LYS A 27 -22.75 -38.14 -14.85
CA LYS A 27 -24.11 -37.59 -14.96
C LYS A 27 -24.60 -36.97 -13.64
N ASN A 28 -25.08 -35.72 -13.72
CA ASN A 28 -25.96 -35.04 -12.76
C ASN A 28 -25.49 -34.96 -11.30
N ILE A 29 -24.55 -34.07 -10.99
CA ILE A 29 -24.46 -33.49 -9.63
C ILE A 29 -25.41 -32.30 -9.57
N ASN A 30 -26.53 -32.46 -8.87
CA ASN A 30 -27.54 -31.42 -8.65
C ASN A 30 -27.00 -30.36 -7.66
N MET A 31 -26.14 -29.44 -8.14
CA MET A 31 -25.50 -28.40 -7.33
C MET A 31 -26.54 -27.46 -6.70
N LYS A 32 -26.48 -27.27 -5.38
CA LYS A 32 -27.41 -26.37 -4.67
C LYS A 32 -26.67 -25.21 -4.02
N ALA A 33 -27.17 -24.00 -4.25
CA ALA A 33 -26.77 -22.81 -3.53
C ALA A 33 -27.59 -22.63 -2.25
N THR A 34 -26.94 -22.14 -1.21
CA THR A 34 -27.59 -21.80 0.06
C THR A 34 -28.05 -20.36 0.04
N VAL A 35 -29.35 -20.13 0.26
CA VAL A 35 -29.96 -18.81 0.40
C VAL A 35 -30.24 -18.52 1.86
N ILE A 36 -29.60 -17.48 2.38
CA ILE A 36 -29.71 -17.02 3.77
C ILE A 36 -30.51 -15.71 3.76
N ARG A 37 -31.67 -15.71 4.42
CA ARG A 37 -32.56 -14.55 4.54
C ARG A 37 -32.70 -14.15 6.00
N THR A 38 -32.53 -12.87 6.30
CA THR A 38 -32.81 -12.32 7.62
C THR A 38 -34.15 -11.58 7.57
N ASP A 39 -35.06 -11.89 8.48
CA ASP A 39 -36.34 -11.16 8.59
C ASP A 39 -36.21 -9.87 9.42
N LYS A 40 -37.30 -9.11 9.52
CA LYS A 40 -37.34 -7.84 10.28
C LYS A 40 -37.12 -8.01 11.79
N LYS A 41 -37.23 -9.23 12.31
CA LYS A 41 -36.97 -9.57 13.72
C LYS A 41 -35.53 -10.10 13.92
N ASN A 42 -34.66 -9.95 12.90
CA ASN A 42 -33.29 -10.45 12.85
C ASN A 42 -33.16 -11.97 12.95
N ILE A 43 -34.23 -12.73 12.67
CA ILE A 43 -34.18 -14.19 12.62
C ILE A 43 -33.68 -14.62 11.25
N GLN A 44 -32.67 -15.49 11.23
CA GLN A 44 -32.10 -16.04 10.00
C GLN A 44 -32.88 -17.28 9.54
N HIS A 45 -33.24 -17.30 8.27
CA HIS A 45 -33.89 -18.42 7.58
C HIS A 45 -32.95 -18.92 6.49
N VAL A 46 -32.76 -20.23 6.43
CA VAL A 46 -31.81 -20.88 5.51
C VAL A 46 -32.58 -21.84 4.62
N SER A 47 -32.34 -21.77 3.32
CA SER A 47 -32.95 -22.66 2.33
C SER A 47 -31.93 -22.99 1.26
N THR A 48 -32.06 -24.14 0.60
CA THR A 48 -31.21 -24.54 -0.52
C THR A 48 -32.01 -24.54 -1.82
N ARG A 49 -31.36 -24.18 -2.93
CA ARG A 49 -31.97 -24.15 -4.27
C ARG A 49 -30.95 -24.62 -5.30
N THR A 50 -31.38 -25.28 -6.36
CA THR A 50 -30.48 -25.63 -7.46
C THR A 50 -29.97 -24.37 -8.14
N ILE A 51 -28.80 -24.43 -8.80
CA ILE A 51 -28.26 -23.27 -9.51
C ILE A 51 -29.23 -22.78 -10.60
N GLU A 52 -29.90 -23.68 -11.33
CA GLU A 52 -30.88 -23.34 -12.37
C GLU A 52 -32.06 -22.55 -11.78
N THR A 53 -32.67 -23.07 -10.71
CA THR A 53 -33.82 -22.42 -10.05
C THR A 53 -33.43 -21.10 -9.37
N LEU A 54 -32.17 -20.97 -8.97
CA LEU A 54 -31.60 -19.71 -8.49
C LEU A 54 -31.46 -18.69 -9.63
N MET A 55 -30.96 -19.11 -10.79
CA MET A 55 -30.79 -18.24 -11.97
C MET A 55 -32.14 -17.77 -12.52
N ASP A 56 -33.14 -18.65 -12.58
CA ASP A 56 -34.50 -18.25 -12.96
C ASP A 56 -35.11 -17.25 -11.98
N ARG A 57 -34.86 -17.43 -10.67
CA ARG A 57 -35.30 -16.47 -9.66
C ARG A 57 -34.66 -15.09 -9.83
N MET A 58 -33.46 -14.97 -10.39
CA MET A 58 -32.81 -13.68 -10.65
C MET A 58 -33.47 -12.89 -11.79
N LYS A 59 -34.29 -13.52 -12.63
CA LYS A 59 -34.98 -12.86 -13.75
C LYS A 59 -36.09 -11.91 -13.28
N THR A 60 -36.63 -12.15 -12.10
CA THR A 60 -37.77 -11.40 -11.54
C THR A 60 -37.44 -10.86 -10.15
N ASP A 61 -37.89 -9.65 -9.82
CA ASP A 61 -37.67 -9.12 -8.46
C ASP A 61 -38.41 -9.95 -7.41
N ILE A 62 -37.79 -10.08 -6.24
CA ILE A 62 -38.39 -10.74 -5.08
C ILE A 62 -39.33 -9.71 -4.44
N GLY A 63 -40.61 -10.08 -4.28
CA GLY A 63 -41.72 -9.19 -3.93
C GLY A 63 -41.37 -7.98 -3.05
N LYS A 64 -41.89 -6.80 -3.46
CA LYS A 64 -41.69 -5.43 -2.92
C LYS A 64 -40.51 -4.62 -3.48
N GLU A 65 -40.09 -4.85 -4.72
CA GLU A 65 -39.11 -3.99 -5.43
C GLU A 65 -37.81 -3.70 -4.66
N VAL A 66 -37.35 -4.64 -3.81
CA VAL A 66 -36.30 -4.35 -2.82
C VAL A 66 -34.97 -4.05 -3.52
N ILE A 67 -34.62 -4.85 -4.54
CA ILE A 67 -33.37 -4.70 -5.27
C ILE A 67 -33.44 -3.50 -6.23
N ALA A 68 -34.59 -3.27 -6.87
CA ALA A 68 -34.82 -2.10 -7.71
C ALA A 68 -34.71 -0.79 -6.90
N THR A 69 -35.26 -0.76 -5.68
CA THR A 69 -35.18 0.38 -4.77
C THR A 69 -33.75 0.61 -4.28
N PHE A 70 -33.01 -0.46 -3.95
CA PHE A 70 -31.59 -0.37 -3.64
C PHE A 70 -30.80 0.28 -4.79
N ARG A 71 -31.00 -0.18 -6.03
CA ARG A 71 -30.33 0.40 -7.21
C ARG A 71 -30.67 1.88 -7.43
N ARG A 72 -31.92 2.30 -7.22
CA ARG A 72 -32.34 3.71 -7.32
C ARG A 72 -31.64 4.61 -6.31
N GLN A 73 -31.37 4.11 -5.10
CA GLN A 73 -30.77 4.89 -4.02
C GLN A 73 -29.23 4.89 -4.03
N LEU A 74 -28.58 3.99 -4.78
CA LEU A 74 -27.12 3.89 -4.86
C LEU A 74 -26.39 5.22 -5.18
N PRO A 75 -26.85 6.05 -6.12
CA PRO A 75 -26.21 7.35 -6.40
C PRO A 75 -26.27 8.32 -5.22
N MET A 76 -27.32 8.27 -4.40
CA MET A 76 -27.47 9.11 -3.21
C MET A 76 -26.60 8.61 -2.06
N ILE A 77 -26.55 7.28 -1.85
CA ILE A 77 -25.68 6.61 -0.87
C ILE A 77 -24.21 6.95 -1.14
N ALA A 78 -23.76 6.87 -2.40
CA ALA A 78 -22.38 7.16 -2.78
C ALA A 78 -22.00 8.64 -2.60
N LYS A 79 -22.93 9.58 -2.77
CA LYS A 79 -22.69 11.02 -2.62
C LYS A 79 -22.75 11.53 -1.18
N LEU A 80 -23.61 10.94 -0.34
CA LEU A 80 -23.91 11.44 1.01
C LEU A 80 -23.30 10.58 2.14
N GLY A 81 -22.66 9.45 1.80
CA GLY A 81 -22.02 8.56 2.78
C GLY A 81 -22.98 7.81 3.70
N TRP A 82 -24.26 7.72 3.34
CA TRP A 82 -25.30 7.06 4.15
C TRP A 82 -25.28 5.54 3.99
N LYS A 83 -25.67 4.79 5.03
CA LYS A 83 -25.87 3.33 4.94
C LYS A 83 -27.31 3.02 4.51
N TYR A 84 -27.48 2.09 3.57
CA TYR A 84 -28.81 1.63 3.16
C TYR A 84 -29.49 0.86 4.30
N LYS A 85 -30.56 1.42 4.86
CA LYS A 85 -31.26 0.92 6.06
C LYS A 85 -31.70 -0.55 5.94
N ASP A 86 -32.15 -0.94 4.76
CA ASP A 86 -32.74 -2.27 4.49
C ASP A 86 -31.74 -3.27 3.89
N MET A 87 -30.43 -2.97 3.93
CA MET A 87 -29.38 -3.86 3.40
C MET A 87 -29.40 -5.25 4.04
N HIS A 88 -29.78 -5.33 5.32
CA HIS A 88 -29.89 -6.58 6.08
C HIS A 88 -31.05 -7.47 5.62
N LEU A 89 -32.09 -6.90 4.99
CA LEU A 89 -33.25 -7.62 4.47
C LEU A 89 -32.98 -8.26 3.10
N MET A 90 -31.88 -7.88 2.43
CA MET A 90 -31.47 -8.47 1.16
C MET A 90 -30.85 -9.86 1.38
N PRO A 91 -31.43 -10.94 0.81
CA PRO A 91 -30.90 -12.29 0.99
C PRO A 91 -29.45 -12.41 0.52
N ARG A 92 -28.66 -13.21 1.24
CA ARG A 92 -27.31 -13.62 0.84
C ARG A 92 -27.38 -15.00 0.20
N VAL A 93 -26.55 -15.22 -0.80
CA VAL A 93 -26.46 -16.50 -1.51
C VAL A 93 -25.03 -16.99 -1.45
N CYS A 94 -24.84 -18.18 -0.89
CA CYS A 94 -23.60 -18.95 -0.93
C CYS A 94 -23.73 -19.99 -2.06
N ALA A 95 -23.12 -19.72 -3.20
CA ALA A 95 -23.12 -20.66 -4.33
C ALA A 95 -21.92 -21.61 -4.31
N THR A 96 -20.88 -21.26 -3.56
CA THR A 96 -19.65 -22.06 -3.42
C THR A 96 -19.89 -23.34 -2.63
N SER A 97 -20.76 -23.31 -1.61
CA SER A 97 -21.01 -24.45 -0.71
C SER A 97 -22.47 -24.56 -0.24
N GLU A 98 -22.89 -25.79 0.07
CA GLU A 98 -24.12 -26.07 0.80
C GLU A 98 -23.89 -25.89 2.31
N LEU A 99 -24.72 -25.06 2.95
CA LEU A 99 -24.71 -24.85 4.38
C LEU A 99 -26.07 -25.25 4.98
N THR A 100 -26.03 -25.88 6.15
CA THR A 100 -27.21 -26.26 6.93
C THR A 100 -27.23 -25.55 8.27
N LYS A 101 -28.36 -25.60 8.98
CA LYS A 101 -28.42 -25.12 10.38
C LYS A 101 -28.24 -26.30 11.33
N ASN A 102 -27.34 -26.16 12.29
CA ASN A 102 -27.24 -27.10 13.39
C ASN A 102 -28.35 -26.87 14.44
N ALA A 103 -28.41 -27.73 15.46
CA ALA A 103 -29.41 -27.64 16.54
C ALA A 103 -29.40 -26.30 17.30
N ASN A 104 -28.27 -25.59 17.30
CA ASN A 104 -28.09 -24.29 17.95
C ASN A 104 -28.48 -23.10 17.03
N GLY A 105 -28.83 -23.38 15.77
CA GLY A 105 -29.21 -22.36 14.78
C GLY A 105 -28.04 -21.75 14.00
N ASP A 106 -26.81 -22.21 14.22
CA ASP A 106 -25.61 -21.78 13.52
C ASP A 106 -25.47 -22.45 12.15
N LEU A 107 -24.78 -21.77 11.23
CA LEU A 107 -24.49 -22.29 9.89
C LEU A 107 -23.33 -23.28 9.92
N GLU A 108 -23.61 -24.51 9.51
CA GLU A 108 -22.67 -25.61 9.40
C GLU A 108 -22.37 -25.91 7.92
N PHE A 109 -21.10 -26.13 7.60
CA PHE A 109 -20.67 -26.52 6.27
C PHE A 109 -21.04 -27.97 6.01
N ARG A 110 -21.73 -28.24 4.89
CA ARG A 110 -22.15 -29.59 4.52
C ARG A 110 -21.28 -30.18 3.42
N MET A 111 -21.15 -29.44 2.31
CA MET A 111 -20.34 -29.86 1.18
C MET A 111 -20.01 -28.67 0.29
N TRP A 112 -18.93 -28.82 -0.47
CA TRP A 112 -18.51 -27.86 -1.47
C TRP A 112 -19.08 -28.20 -2.86
N ASN A 113 -19.44 -27.16 -3.64
CA ASN A 113 -20.04 -27.32 -4.97
C ASN A 113 -19.02 -27.37 -6.12
N GLY A 114 -17.71 -27.29 -5.84
CA GLY A 114 -16.70 -27.18 -6.90
C GLY A 114 -16.66 -25.79 -7.56
N LEU A 115 -17.16 -24.76 -6.86
CA LEU A 115 -17.33 -23.41 -7.40
C LEU A 115 -16.59 -22.37 -6.58
N ILE A 116 -16.10 -21.35 -7.29
CA ILE A 116 -15.64 -20.07 -6.72
C ILE A 116 -16.42 -18.92 -7.35
N LEU A 117 -16.46 -17.78 -6.64
CA LEU A 117 -17.13 -16.57 -7.09
C LEU A 117 -16.10 -15.50 -7.48
N LEU A 118 -16.10 -15.10 -8.74
CA LEU A 118 -15.39 -13.90 -9.20
C LEU A 118 -16.36 -12.72 -9.36
N THR A 119 -15.83 -11.50 -9.28
CA THR A 119 -16.59 -10.28 -9.57
C THR A 119 -15.83 -9.43 -10.57
N LEU A 120 -16.49 -9.01 -11.65
CA LEU A 120 -16.00 -8.05 -12.62
C LEU A 120 -16.66 -6.68 -12.41
N GLY A 121 -15.95 -5.60 -12.72
CA GLY A 121 -16.49 -4.23 -12.71
C GLY A 121 -15.74 -3.30 -11.73
N THR A 122 -16.14 -2.04 -11.54
CA THR A 122 -17.48 -1.44 -11.73
C THR A 122 -17.70 -0.86 -13.13
N PHE A 123 -18.70 -1.36 -13.86
CA PHE A 123 -19.07 -0.92 -15.22
C PHE A 123 -19.94 0.35 -15.21
N GLU A 124 -19.86 1.12 -16.29
CA GLU A 124 -20.54 2.42 -16.40
C GLU A 124 -21.98 2.28 -16.87
N ASP A 125 -22.23 1.40 -17.83
CA ASP A 125 -23.52 1.18 -18.46
C ASP A 125 -23.90 -0.32 -18.55
N ASN A 126 -25.16 -0.59 -18.86
CA ASN A 126 -25.68 -1.95 -18.95
C ASN A 126 -25.15 -2.72 -20.16
N GLY A 127 -24.74 -2.04 -21.24
CA GLY A 127 -24.14 -2.67 -22.42
C GLY A 127 -22.80 -3.32 -22.08
N GLN A 128 -21.94 -2.63 -21.31
CA GLN A 128 -20.68 -3.18 -20.81
C GLN A 128 -20.90 -4.40 -19.91
N VAL A 129 -21.95 -4.38 -19.06
CA VAL A 129 -22.33 -5.50 -18.20
C VAL A 129 -22.73 -6.73 -19.04
N GLU A 130 -23.57 -6.55 -20.07
CA GLU A 130 -23.96 -7.65 -20.97
C GLU A 130 -22.78 -8.18 -21.80
N GLN A 131 -21.91 -7.29 -22.29
CA GLN A 131 -20.71 -7.68 -23.03
C GLN A 131 -19.74 -8.49 -22.14
N ALA A 132 -19.53 -8.04 -20.90
CA ALA A 132 -18.67 -8.75 -19.95
C ALA A 132 -19.24 -10.14 -19.60
N LYS A 133 -20.56 -10.27 -19.46
CA LYS A 133 -21.21 -11.58 -19.31
C LYS A 133 -20.96 -12.48 -20.51
N ALA A 134 -21.18 -11.99 -21.73
CA ALA A 134 -20.97 -12.78 -22.96
C ALA A 134 -19.51 -13.23 -23.12
N LEU A 135 -18.54 -12.34 -22.89
CA LEU A 135 -17.12 -12.66 -22.91
C LEU A 135 -16.76 -13.72 -21.85
N ALA A 136 -17.31 -13.60 -20.64
CA ALA A 136 -17.03 -14.56 -19.56
C ALA A 136 -17.54 -15.96 -19.91
N MET A 137 -18.67 -16.06 -20.60
CA MET A 137 -19.23 -17.33 -21.05
C MET A 137 -18.40 -18.02 -22.14
N GLY A 138 -17.51 -17.29 -22.82
CA GLY A 138 -16.53 -17.88 -23.74
C GLY A 138 -15.48 -18.75 -23.04
N MET A 139 -15.32 -18.61 -21.72
CA MET A 139 -14.40 -19.44 -20.96
C MET A 139 -15.06 -20.80 -20.62
N PRO A 140 -14.40 -21.93 -20.96
CA PRO A 140 -14.95 -23.26 -20.68
C PRO A 140 -15.25 -23.51 -19.21
N SER A 141 -14.57 -22.81 -18.29
CA SER A 141 -14.74 -22.94 -16.85
C SER A 141 -15.84 -22.10 -16.23
N THR A 142 -16.46 -21.19 -16.99
CA THR A 142 -17.55 -20.35 -16.48
C THR A 142 -18.85 -21.15 -16.45
N LEU A 143 -19.35 -21.45 -15.24
CA LEU A 143 -20.66 -22.05 -15.05
C LEU A 143 -21.76 -21.00 -15.28
N ALA A 144 -21.64 -19.83 -14.68
CA ALA A 144 -22.66 -18.80 -14.75
C ALA A 144 -22.08 -17.39 -14.75
N ALA A 145 -22.73 -16.48 -15.47
CA ALA A 145 -22.42 -15.06 -15.47
C ALA A 145 -23.71 -14.24 -15.32
N PHE A 146 -23.79 -13.39 -14.30
CA PHE A 146 -24.99 -12.59 -14.01
C PHE A 146 -24.66 -11.25 -13.36
N THR A 147 -25.57 -10.28 -13.51
CA THR A 147 -25.41 -8.93 -12.98
C THR A 147 -25.51 -8.90 -11.45
N GLY A 148 -24.57 -8.27 -10.77
CA GLY A 148 -24.56 -8.08 -9.32
C GLY A 148 -25.64 -7.12 -8.81
N SER A 149 -25.86 -7.11 -7.49
CA SER A 149 -26.96 -6.34 -6.87
C SER A 149 -26.87 -4.82 -7.15
N SER A 150 -25.67 -4.28 -7.38
CA SER A 150 -25.46 -2.88 -7.75
C SER A 150 -25.94 -2.52 -9.16
N GLY A 151 -26.12 -3.51 -10.05
CA GLY A 151 -26.38 -3.28 -11.47
C GLY A 151 -25.12 -2.89 -12.27
N LYS A 152 -23.97 -2.71 -11.61
CA LYS A 152 -22.71 -2.25 -12.22
C LYS A 152 -21.57 -3.25 -12.10
N THR A 153 -21.85 -4.46 -11.64
CA THR A 153 -20.84 -5.52 -11.52
C THR A 153 -21.38 -6.78 -12.17
N VAL A 154 -20.48 -7.65 -12.63
CA VAL A 154 -20.83 -8.99 -13.09
C VAL A 154 -20.26 -10.00 -12.10
N LYS A 155 -21.06 -11.00 -11.74
CA LYS A 155 -20.68 -12.11 -10.87
C LYS A 155 -20.49 -13.34 -11.74
N LEU A 156 -19.36 -14.02 -11.56
CA LEU A 156 -19.04 -15.26 -12.27
C LEU A 156 -18.98 -16.41 -11.26
N LEU A 157 -19.68 -17.49 -11.56
CA LEU A 157 -19.45 -18.79 -10.92
C LEU A 157 -18.52 -19.59 -11.80
N VAL A 158 -17.31 -19.86 -11.30
CA VAL A 158 -16.25 -20.56 -12.03
C VAL A 158 -16.05 -21.93 -11.40
N ARG A 159 -16.01 -22.97 -12.24
CA ARG A 159 -15.74 -24.33 -11.80
C ARG A 159 -14.25 -24.54 -11.57
N ILE A 160 -13.92 -25.10 -10.42
CA ILE A 160 -12.57 -25.55 -10.09
C ILE A 160 -12.62 -26.95 -9.49
N ALA A 161 -11.57 -27.74 -9.67
CA ALA A 161 -11.42 -29.07 -9.11
C ALA A 161 -9.96 -29.31 -8.71
N PRO A 162 -9.70 -30.05 -7.62
CA PRO A 162 -8.35 -30.40 -7.25
C PRO A 162 -7.75 -31.39 -8.27
N LYS A 163 -6.51 -31.14 -8.69
CA LYS A 163 -5.78 -31.99 -9.65
C LYS A 163 -5.18 -33.19 -8.90
N ASP A 164 -5.48 -34.40 -9.35
CA ASP A 164 -4.93 -35.66 -8.84
C ASP A 164 -5.18 -35.91 -7.34
N GLN A 165 -6.19 -35.23 -6.76
CA GLN A 165 -6.57 -35.34 -5.35
C GLN A 165 -8.09 -35.49 -5.21
N PRO A 166 -8.58 -36.12 -4.11
CA PRO A 166 -10.01 -36.20 -3.85
C PRO A 166 -10.61 -34.81 -3.57
N MET A 167 -11.93 -34.69 -3.72
CA MET A 167 -12.65 -33.48 -3.37
C MET A 167 -12.54 -33.21 -1.86
N PRO A 168 -12.43 -31.95 -1.42
CA PRO A 168 -12.31 -31.63 0.00
C PRO A 168 -13.58 -32.01 0.76
N GLU A 169 -13.40 -32.66 1.91
CA GLU A 169 -14.50 -33.09 2.79
C GLU A 169 -14.71 -32.11 3.96
N SER A 170 -13.67 -31.36 4.32
CA SER A 170 -13.73 -30.33 5.38
C SER A 170 -13.81 -28.91 4.83
N GLU A 171 -14.38 -28.02 5.64
CA GLU A 171 -14.43 -26.58 5.32
C GLU A 171 -13.03 -25.97 5.20
N ALA A 172 -12.10 -26.36 6.08
CA ALA A 172 -10.74 -25.82 6.11
C ALA A 172 -9.92 -26.21 4.86
N GLU A 173 -10.06 -27.43 4.36
CA GLU A 173 -9.44 -27.86 3.10
C GLU A 173 -10.08 -27.14 1.91
N THR A 174 -11.41 -26.97 1.94
CA THR A 174 -12.15 -26.24 0.92
C THR A 174 -11.69 -24.79 0.83
N ASP A 175 -11.49 -24.10 1.96
CA ASP A 175 -10.99 -22.73 2.01
C ASP A 175 -9.60 -22.60 1.36
N LYS A 176 -8.67 -23.51 1.69
CA LYS A 176 -7.33 -23.53 1.08
C LYS A 176 -7.40 -23.71 -0.43
N LEU A 177 -8.20 -24.69 -0.89
CA LEU A 177 -8.37 -24.96 -2.32
C LEU A 177 -9.04 -23.78 -3.05
N CYS A 178 -10.04 -23.14 -2.43
CA CYS A 178 -10.69 -21.96 -2.97
C CYS A 178 -9.71 -20.77 -3.08
N GLU A 179 -8.77 -20.62 -2.14
CA GLU A 179 -7.76 -19.57 -2.21
C GLU A 179 -6.80 -19.77 -3.40
N VAL A 180 -6.26 -20.98 -3.56
CA VAL A 180 -5.37 -21.32 -4.67
C VAL A 180 -6.12 -21.23 -6.01
N GLY A 181 -7.30 -21.82 -6.09
CA GLY A 181 -8.15 -21.79 -7.28
C GLY A 181 -8.60 -20.38 -7.65
N TYR A 182 -8.86 -19.51 -6.67
CA TYR A 182 -9.18 -18.10 -6.92
C TYR A 182 -7.98 -17.35 -7.50
N LYS A 183 -6.76 -17.53 -6.95
CA LYS A 183 -5.54 -16.91 -7.51
C LYS A 183 -5.30 -17.36 -8.96
N PHE A 184 -5.50 -18.65 -9.24
CA PHE A 184 -5.38 -19.18 -10.59
C PHE A 184 -6.44 -18.60 -11.54
N ALA A 185 -7.71 -18.60 -11.13
CA ALA A 185 -8.80 -18.02 -11.91
C ALA A 185 -8.63 -16.51 -12.10
N MET A 186 -8.08 -15.77 -11.13
CA MET A 186 -7.73 -14.36 -11.29
C MET A 186 -6.70 -14.13 -12.40
N LYS A 187 -5.71 -15.02 -12.56
CA LYS A 187 -4.75 -14.93 -13.67
C LYS A 187 -5.44 -15.20 -15.01
N VAL A 188 -6.21 -16.28 -15.09
CA VAL A 188 -6.90 -16.72 -16.32
C VAL A 188 -7.94 -15.69 -16.78
N TYR A 189 -8.83 -15.26 -15.89
CA TYR A 189 -9.88 -14.28 -16.20
C TYR A 189 -9.34 -12.84 -16.23
N GLY A 190 -8.26 -12.54 -15.50
CA GLY A 190 -7.62 -11.23 -15.48
C GLY A 190 -7.08 -10.81 -16.84
N GLY A 191 -6.49 -11.75 -17.59
CA GLY A 191 -6.06 -11.51 -18.97
C GLY A 191 -7.23 -11.21 -19.92
N LEU A 192 -8.34 -11.94 -19.78
CA LEU A 192 -9.53 -11.75 -20.62
C LEU A 192 -10.23 -10.40 -20.38
N PHE A 193 -10.20 -9.91 -19.14
CA PHE A 193 -10.90 -8.68 -18.72
C PHE A 193 -9.95 -7.50 -18.46
N ALA A 194 -8.71 -7.54 -18.95
CA ALA A 194 -7.71 -6.48 -18.78
C ALA A 194 -7.59 -5.96 -17.33
N GLY A 195 -7.63 -6.86 -16.34
CA GLY A 195 -7.54 -6.50 -14.92
C GLY A 195 -8.81 -5.95 -14.26
N GLN A 196 -9.96 -5.93 -14.95
CA GLN A 196 -11.26 -5.50 -14.38
C GLN A 196 -11.89 -6.51 -13.39
N VAL A 197 -11.12 -7.52 -12.95
CA VAL A 197 -11.57 -8.48 -11.93
C VAL A 197 -11.27 -7.92 -10.54
N ILE A 198 -12.32 -7.72 -9.73
CA ILE A 198 -12.20 -7.18 -8.38
C ILE A 198 -11.60 -8.24 -7.45
N GLN A 199 -10.44 -7.95 -6.88
CA GLN A 199 -9.78 -8.80 -5.89
C GLN A 199 -10.59 -8.88 -4.59
N GLN A 200 -10.89 -10.10 -4.15
CA GLN A 200 -11.65 -10.42 -2.94
C GLN A 200 -11.01 -11.60 -2.23
N LYS A 201 -11.18 -11.68 -0.90
CA LYS A 201 -10.76 -12.84 -0.14
C LYS A 201 -11.66 -14.03 -0.51
N ALA A 202 -11.09 -15.07 -1.11
CA ALA A 202 -11.79 -16.30 -1.42
C ALA A 202 -12.07 -17.11 -0.13
N SER A 203 -13.20 -17.81 -0.11
CA SER A 203 -13.57 -18.72 0.98
C SER A 203 -14.68 -19.67 0.53
N ALA A 204 -14.76 -20.84 1.15
CA ALA A 204 -15.84 -21.81 1.07
C ALA A 204 -17.23 -21.19 1.36
N ARG A 205 -17.30 -20.17 2.23
CA ARG A 205 -18.53 -19.45 2.59
C ARG A 205 -18.72 -18.12 1.85
N MET A 206 -18.07 -17.94 0.71
CA MET A 206 -18.18 -16.70 -0.06
C MET A 206 -19.62 -16.48 -0.53
N THR A 207 -20.20 -15.33 -0.16
CA THR A 207 -21.59 -15.00 -0.49
C THR A 207 -21.70 -13.75 -1.34
N PHE A 208 -22.69 -13.71 -2.24
CA PHE A 208 -23.16 -12.47 -2.86
C PHE A 208 -24.58 -12.12 -2.40
N ARG A 209 -24.98 -10.87 -2.61
CA ARG A 209 -26.37 -10.44 -2.36
C ARG A 209 -27.24 -10.82 -3.53
N MET A 210 -28.45 -11.28 -3.24
CA MET A 210 -29.45 -11.54 -4.25
C MET A 210 -29.65 -10.32 -5.16
N THR A 211 -29.88 -10.61 -6.44
CA THR A 211 -29.80 -9.63 -7.52
C THR A 211 -30.94 -9.82 -8.52
N ILE A 212 -31.12 -8.83 -9.40
CA ILE A 212 -31.99 -8.93 -10.57
C ILE A 212 -31.12 -8.82 -11.82
N ASP A 213 -31.24 -9.80 -12.69
CA ASP A 213 -30.64 -9.80 -14.01
C ASP A 213 -31.69 -10.30 -15.01
N LYS A 214 -31.99 -9.53 -16.05
CA LYS A 214 -32.96 -9.93 -17.07
C LYS A 214 -32.43 -11.09 -17.92
N ASN A 215 -31.10 -11.13 -18.11
CA ASN A 215 -30.42 -12.07 -19.01
C ASN A 215 -29.25 -12.77 -18.29
N PRO A 216 -29.50 -13.55 -17.22
CA PRO A 216 -28.45 -14.31 -16.57
C PRO A 216 -28.04 -15.50 -17.46
N LEU A 217 -26.73 -15.73 -17.64
CA LEU A 217 -26.20 -16.75 -18.52
C LEU A 217 -25.71 -17.97 -17.72
N LEU A 218 -26.02 -19.18 -18.20
CA LEU A 218 -25.69 -20.45 -17.54
C LEU A 218 -25.16 -21.47 -18.57
N ASN A 219 -24.02 -22.09 -18.27
CA ASN A 219 -23.38 -23.15 -19.04
C ASN A 219 -23.23 -24.40 -18.17
N LEU A 220 -24.18 -25.33 -18.28
CA LEU A 220 -24.17 -26.59 -17.53
C LEU A 220 -23.06 -27.55 -17.99
N LYS A 221 -22.42 -27.29 -19.12
CA LYS A 221 -21.30 -28.08 -19.66
C LYS A 221 -19.93 -27.51 -19.26
N ALA A 222 -19.87 -26.55 -18.34
CA ALA A 222 -18.63 -25.94 -17.92
C ALA A 222 -17.64 -26.98 -17.38
N THR A 223 -16.37 -26.88 -17.77
CA THR A 223 -15.29 -27.78 -17.36
C THR A 223 -14.48 -27.16 -16.22
N ALA A 224 -14.15 -27.93 -15.19
CA ALA A 224 -13.43 -27.41 -14.03
C ALA A 224 -11.96 -27.09 -14.35
N LEU A 225 -11.47 -25.93 -13.90
CA LEU A 225 -10.05 -25.64 -13.84
C LEU A 225 -9.38 -26.59 -12.84
N GLN A 226 -8.33 -27.29 -13.28
CA GLN A 226 -7.59 -28.23 -12.45
C GLN A 226 -6.58 -27.47 -11.59
N VAL A 227 -6.74 -27.55 -10.27
CA VAL A 227 -5.95 -26.83 -9.27
C VAL A 227 -5.07 -27.85 -8.54
N SER A 228 -3.76 -27.85 -8.79
CA SER A 228 -2.82 -28.69 -8.04
C SER A 228 -2.57 -28.11 -6.65
N ALA A 229 -2.74 -28.90 -5.59
CA ALA A 229 -2.55 -28.45 -4.21
C ALA A 229 -1.07 -28.30 -3.77
N PHE A 230 -0.14 -28.13 -4.73
CA PHE A 230 1.30 -27.97 -4.51
C PHE A 230 1.86 -26.72 -5.21
N GLU A 231 1.17 -25.59 -5.10
CA GLU A 231 1.81 -24.28 -5.23
C GLU A 231 1.91 -23.63 -3.83
N GLU A 232 2.60 -24.30 -2.90
CA GLU A 232 3.29 -23.61 -1.81
C GLU A 232 4.64 -23.09 -2.35
N LEU A 233 4.91 -21.81 -2.13
CA LEU A 233 6.26 -21.26 -1.99
C LEU A 233 7.25 -21.56 -3.14
N ALA A 234 7.00 -21.02 -4.32
CA ALA A 234 8.10 -20.68 -5.23
C ALA A 234 8.41 -19.18 -5.12
N THR A 235 9.42 -18.86 -4.33
CA THR A 235 10.29 -17.70 -4.57
C THR A 235 10.70 -17.71 -6.03
N VAL A 236 10.08 -16.88 -6.86
CA VAL A 236 10.60 -16.61 -8.21
C VAL A 236 11.76 -15.65 -8.04
N LYS A 237 12.97 -16.22 -7.99
CA LYS A 237 14.17 -15.53 -8.47
C LYS A 237 13.92 -15.13 -9.94
N PRO A 238 14.37 -13.95 -10.38
CA PRO A 238 14.19 -13.53 -11.76
C PRO A 238 15.11 -14.34 -12.67
N GLN A 239 14.54 -15.26 -13.47
CA GLN A 239 15.23 -15.85 -14.61
C GLN A 239 14.29 -15.99 -15.81
N GLN A 240 14.56 -15.11 -16.78
CA GLN A 240 14.46 -15.23 -18.24
C GLN A 240 13.09 -15.44 -18.93
N PRO A 241 12.93 -14.90 -20.16
CA PRO A 241 11.63 -14.69 -20.77
C PRO A 241 11.22 -15.89 -21.65
N GLU A 242 10.12 -16.56 -21.27
CA GLU A 242 9.35 -17.44 -22.18
C GLU A 242 8.42 -16.63 -23.11
N GLN A 243 8.92 -15.49 -23.60
CA GLN A 243 8.23 -14.66 -24.61
C GLN A 243 8.84 -14.83 -26.00
N ARG A 244 9.55 -15.93 -26.28
CA ARG A 244 10.08 -16.19 -27.63
C ARG A 244 9.22 -17.15 -28.45
N GLN A 245 8.46 -18.08 -27.87
CA GLN A 245 7.75 -19.09 -28.68
C GLN A 245 6.54 -18.49 -29.45
N SER A 246 5.73 -17.66 -28.79
CA SER A 246 4.57 -17.01 -29.42
C SER A 246 4.92 -16.00 -30.53
N ASP A 247 6.06 -15.31 -30.41
CA ASP A 247 6.51 -14.35 -31.43
C ASP A 247 7.21 -15.05 -32.60
N TYR A 248 7.87 -16.20 -32.34
CA TYR A 248 8.45 -17.05 -33.40
C TYR A 248 7.37 -17.71 -34.26
N ASP A 249 6.29 -18.22 -33.66
CA ASP A 249 5.20 -18.84 -34.41
C ASP A 249 4.50 -17.81 -35.32
N LYS A 250 4.28 -16.60 -34.79
CA LYS A 250 3.71 -15.48 -35.56
C LYS A 250 4.64 -14.99 -36.67
N TYR A 251 5.95 -14.91 -36.42
CA TYR A 251 6.94 -14.59 -37.45
C TYR A 251 6.98 -15.68 -38.53
N ASN A 252 6.93 -16.96 -38.15
CA ASN A 252 6.92 -18.09 -39.09
C ASN A 252 5.67 -18.10 -39.99
N ASP A 253 4.51 -17.73 -39.46
CA ASP A 253 3.27 -17.59 -40.23
C ASP A 253 3.39 -16.48 -41.29
N TYR A 254 3.90 -15.31 -40.91
CA TYR A 254 4.16 -14.21 -41.87
C TYR A 254 5.29 -14.54 -42.83
N GLU A 255 6.31 -15.28 -42.39
CA GLU A 255 7.42 -15.73 -43.23
C GLU A 255 6.96 -16.67 -44.33
N TYR A 256 6.07 -17.63 -44.00
CA TYR A 256 5.48 -18.53 -44.98
C TYR A 256 4.66 -17.77 -46.03
N LEU A 257 3.81 -16.85 -45.59
CA LEU A 257 2.99 -16.04 -46.48
C LEU A 257 3.83 -15.09 -47.35
N TYR A 258 4.92 -14.54 -46.80
CA TYR A 258 5.85 -13.69 -47.54
C TYR A 258 6.55 -14.49 -48.66
N ARG A 259 7.06 -15.69 -48.35
CA ARG A 259 7.70 -16.56 -49.35
C ARG A 259 6.74 -16.98 -50.44
N SER A 260 5.50 -17.30 -50.10
CA SER A 260 4.45 -17.61 -51.07
C SER A 260 4.14 -16.42 -51.99
N ALA A 261 4.03 -15.21 -51.44
CA ALA A 261 3.78 -14.00 -52.22
C ALA A 261 4.98 -13.65 -53.11
N SER A 262 6.20 -13.77 -52.60
CA SER A 262 7.43 -13.49 -53.34
C SER A 262 7.65 -14.47 -54.50
N ALA A 263 7.45 -15.77 -54.28
CA ALA A 263 7.57 -16.79 -55.31
C ALA A 263 6.56 -16.58 -56.45
N GLN A 264 5.32 -16.21 -56.12
CA GLN A 264 4.29 -15.93 -57.12
C GLN A 264 4.66 -14.71 -57.99
N ILE A 265 5.11 -13.61 -57.37
CA ILE A 265 5.49 -12.41 -58.12
C ILE A 265 6.76 -12.67 -58.96
N GLN A 266 7.67 -13.52 -58.48
CA GLN A 266 8.86 -13.93 -59.23
C GLN A 266 8.50 -14.80 -60.46
N GLU A 267 7.49 -15.67 -60.36
CA GLU A 267 6.98 -16.43 -61.51
C GLU A 267 6.27 -15.53 -62.54
N GLU A 268 5.52 -14.52 -62.08
CA GLU A 268 4.79 -13.58 -62.93
C GLU A 268 5.70 -12.55 -63.63
N MET A 269 6.77 -12.08 -62.98
CA MET A 269 7.62 -10.97 -63.45
C MET A 269 8.99 -11.41 -63.99
N GLY A 270 9.37 -12.68 -63.81
CA GLY A 270 10.65 -13.24 -64.24
C GLY A 270 11.80 -12.99 -63.24
N THR A 271 13.03 -12.88 -63.75
CA THR A 271 14.23 -12.78 -62.90
C THR A 271 14.19 -11.58 -61.95
N ARG A 272 14.47 -11.85 -60.68
CA ARG A 272 14.55 -10.86 -59.60
C ARG A 272 15.83 -10.01 -59.76
N PHE A 273 15.68 -8.68 -59.71
CA PHE A 273 16.75 -7.66 -59.81
C PHE A 273 17.72 -7.88 -60.99
N ASP A 274 17.28 -7.53 -62.20
CA ASP A 274 18.10 -7.63 -63.43
C ASP A 274 18.95 -6.38 -63.70
N GLY A 275 18.90 -5.38 -62.81
CA GLY A 275 19.67 -4.14 -62.88
C GLY A 275 18.91 -2.97 -63.52
N ASP A 276 17.67 -3.19 -63.98
CA ASP A 276 16.77 -2.12 -64.41
C ASP A 276 15.97 -1.57 -63.23
N LYS A 277 16.33 -0.35 -62.81
CA LYS A 277 15.70 0.35 -61.67
C LYS A 277 14.18 0.43 -61.77
N HIS A 278 13.61 0.59 -62.96
CA HIS A 278 12.16 0.72 -63.12
C HIS A 278 11.45 -0.63 -62.96
N ARG A 279 12.08 -1.71 -63.40
CA ARG A 279 11.54 -3.06 -63.26
C ARG A 279 11.67 -3.56 -61.82
N ASP A 280 12.76 -3.21 -61.16
CA ASP A 280 13.02 -3.51 -59.76
C ASP A 280 12.03 -2.79 -58.83
N GLU A 281 11.74 -1.52 -59.10
CA GLU A 281 10.73 -0.74 -58.37
C GLU A 281 9.31 -1.26 -58.63
N ALA A 282 9.01 -1.69 -59.86
CA ALA A 282 7.75 -2.34 -60.20
C ALA A 282 7.56 -3.69 -59.49
N TYR A 283 8.63 -4.48 -59.36
CA TYR A 283 8.64 -5.73 -58.60
C TYR A 283 8.36 -5.48 -57.11
N LEU A 284 9.08 -4.54 -56.48
CA LEU A 284 8.89 -4.17 -55.08
C LEU A 284 7.46 -3.67 -54.83
N THR A 285 6.94 -2.81 -55.69
CA THR A 285 5.58 -2.27 -55.57
C THR A 285 4.51 -3.36 -55.74
N ALA A 286 4.69 -4.28 -56.68
CA ALA A 286 3.78 -5.41 -56.89
C ALA A 286 3.78 -6.37 -55.70
N LEU A 287 4.97 -6.69 -55.17
CA LEU A 287 5.13 -7.51 -53.96
C LEU A 287 4.44 -6.86 -52.75
N THR A 288 4.68 -5.56 -52.50
CA THR A 288 4.03 -4.82 -51.42
C THR A 288 2.50 -4.79 -51.56
N ARG A 289 1.97 -4.61 -52.77
CA ARG A 289 0.51 -4.67 -53.02
C ARG A 289 -0.04 -6.06 -52.71
N ARG A 290 0.69 -7.12 -53.07
CA ARG A 290 0.28 -8.50 -52.82
C ARG A 290 0.28 -8.84 -51.33
N LEU A 291 1.33 -8.45 -50.61
CA LEU A 291 1.39 -8.59 -49.14
C LEU A 291 0.22 -7.85 -48.47
N ARG A 292 -0.10 -6.64 -48.93
CA ARG A 292 -1.28 -5.89 -48.47
C ARG A 292 -2.59 -6.63 -48.72
N GLN A 293 -2.77 -7.23 -49.90
CA GLN A 293 -3.96 -8.02 -50.22
C GLN A 293 -4.09 -9.27 -49.34
N LEU A 294 -2.96 -9.87 -48.94
CA LEU A 294 -2.90 -11.00 -48.00
C LEU A 294 -3.09 -10.57 -46.53
N GLY A 295 -3.30 -9.28 -46.27
CA GLY A 295 -3.56 -8.76 -44.92
C GLY A 295 -2.31 -8.49 -44.09
N PHE A 296 -1.12 -8.39 -44.71
CA PHE A 296 0.09 -8.00 -43.99
C PHE A 296 -0.07 -6.60 -43.39
N PRO A 297 0.20 -6.42 -42.09
CA PRO A 297 0.45 -5.10 -41.52
C PRO A 297 1.63 -4.43 -42.22
N ALA A 298 1.61 -3.10 -42.36
CA ALA A 298 2.66 -2.35 -43.05
C ALA A 298 4.06 -2.60 -42.43
N GLU A 299 4.17 -2.65 -41.11
CA GLU A 299 5.45 -2.92 -40.43
C GLU A 299 5.93 -4.38 -40.60
N GLU A 300 5.03 -5.36 -40.66
CA GLU A 300 5.41 -6.74 -40.95
C GLU A 300 5.87 -6.88 -42.41
N ALA A 301 5.23 -6.18 -43.35
CA ALA A 301 5.68 -6.12 -44.74
C ALA A 301 7.10 -5.52 -44.84
N VAL A 302 7.38 -4.41 -44.14
CA VAL A 302 8.73 -3.82 -44.08
C VAL A 302 9.72 -4.80 -43.46
N LEU A 303 9.37 -5.45 -42.35
CA LEU A 303 10.25 -6.37 -41.63
C LEU A 303 10.67 -7.58 -42.49
N HIS A 304 9.71 -8.23 -43.17
CA HIS A 304 9.99 -9.39 -44.02
C HIS A 304 10.64 -9.00 -45.36
N MET A 305 10.25 -7.86 -45.96
CA MET A 305 10.93 -7.32 -47.15
C MET A 305 12.38 -6.98 -46.84
N ARG A 306 12.65 -6.26 -45.75
CA ARG A 306 14.02 -5.97 -45.31
C ARG A 306 14.81 -7.24 -45.08
N SER A 307 14.25 -8.23 -44.38
CA SER A 307 14.94 -9.50 -44.10
C SER A 307 15.38 -10.24 -45.37
N HIS A 308 14.59 -10.18 -46.45
CA HIS A 308 14.87 -10.92 -47.69
C HIS A 308 15.58 -10.11 -48.78
N LEU A 309 15.54 -8.77 -48.70
CA LEU A 309 16.06 -7.85 -49.72
C LEU A 309 17.24 -7.00 -49.20
N TRP A 310 17.74 -7.26 -47.99
CA TRP A 310 18.78 -6.46 -47.32
C TRP A 310 20.09 -6.26 -48.09
N THR A 311 20.39 -7.13 -49.06
CA THR A 311 21.59 -7.03 -49.92
C THR A 311 21.35 -6.28 -51.22
N GLU A 312 20.08 -6.08 -51.60
CA GLU A 312 19.67 -5.59 -52.92
C GLU A 312 18.99 -4.21 -52.84
N VAL A 313 18.37 -3.86 -51.69
CA VAL A 313 17.58 -2.62 -51.52
C VAL A 313 17.82 -2.01 -50.14
N GLU A 314 17.98 -0.69 -50.07
CA GLU A 314 18.14 0.05 -48.79
C GLU A 314 16.82 0.14 -47.99
N ASP A 315 16.91 0.13 -46.65
CA ASP A 315 15.74 0.11 -45.74
C ASP A 315 14.79 1.30 -45.96
N ASP A 316 15.35 2.48 -46.17
CA ASP A 316 14.57 3.71 -46.41
C ASP A 316 13.76 3.64 -47.70
N HIS A 317 14.27 2.94 -48.73
CA HIS A 317 13.59 2.76 -50.00
C HIS A 317 12.41 1.77 -49.85
N ILE A 318 12.62 0.67 -49.11
CA ILE A 318 11.55 -0.30 -48.78
C ILE A 318 10.44 0.39 -47.98
N ARG A 319 10.79 1.19 -46.96
CA ARG A 319 9.82 1.95 -46.15
C ARG A 319 9.03 2.96 -46.97
N THR A 320 9.67 3.61 -47.94
CA THR A 320 9.03 4.56 -48.85
C THR A 320 7.97 3.86 -49.72
N ILE A 321 8.32 2.74 -50.35
CA ILE A 321 7.40 1.97 -51.22
C ILE A 321 6.23 1.40 -50.39
N VAL A 322 6.51 0.81 -49.22
CA VAL A 322 5.47 0.29 -48.32
C VAL A 322 4.55 1.41 -47.83
N GLY A 323 5.12 2.55 -47.46
CA GLY A 323 4.37 3.74 -47.07
C GLY A 323 3.43 4.23 -48.17
N THR A 324 3.91 4.37 -49.41
CA THR A 324 3.10 4.85 -50.54
C THR A 324 1.98 3.85 -50.88
N VAL A 325 2.26 2.55 -51.00
CA VAL A 325 1.27 1.52 -51.37
C VAL A 325 0.18 1.34 -50.30
N TYR A 326 0.53 1.48 -49.03
CA TYR A 326 -0.46 1.40 -47.93
C TYR A 326 -1.22 2.71 -47.73
N ALA A 327 -0.65 3.85 -48.16
CA ALA A 327 -1.32 5.16 -48.17
C ALA A 327 -2.32 5.35 -49.33
N GLU A 328 -2.16 4.64 -50.46
CA GLU A 328 -3.09 4.62 -51.61
C GLU A 328 -4.49 4.02 -51.31
N ALA A 329 -4.88 3.88 -50.05
CA ALA A 329 -6.24 3.48 -49.68
C ALA A 329 -7.26 4.59 -50.06
N PRO A 330 -8.44 4.23 -50.62
CA PRO A 330 -9.44 5.24 -50.95
C PRO A 330 -9.90 5.96 -49.68
N ALA A 331 -9.76 7.28 -49.70
CA ALA A 331 -10.15 8.18 -48.61
C ALA A 331 -11.63 7.99 -48.25
N LYS A 332 -11.91 7.30 -47.15
CA LYS A 332 -13.21 7.36 -46.50
C LYS A 332 -13.31 8.65 -45.69
N LYS A 333 -14.34 9.41 -46.01
CA LYS A 333 -14.72 10.72 -45.47
C LYS A 333 -14.52 10.80 -43.96
N LYS A 334 -13.82 11.87 -43.51
CA LYS A 334 -13.69 12.27 -42.10
C LYS A 334 -15.08 12.44 -41.49
N ALA A 335 -15.46 11.51 -40.61
CA ALA A 335 -16.47 11.76 -39.61
C ALA A 335 -15.78 12.43 -38.41
N THR A 336 -16.29 13.58 -38.00
CA THR A 336 -15.86 14.40 -36.86
C THR A 336 -16.17 13.75 -35.50
N GLY A 337 -16.00 12.42 -35.38
CA GLY A 337 -16.25 11.62 -34.18
C GLY A 337 -15.01 10.88 -33.62
N ASP A 338 -13.90 10.80 -34.36
CA ASP A 338 -12.75 9.93 -34.03
C ASP A 338 -11.63 10.57 -33.20
N THR A 339 -11.70 11.87 -32.89
CA THR A 339 -10.64 12.56 -32.15
C THR A 339 -10.40 11.93 -30.76
N ALA A 340 -11.46 11.44 -30.11
CA ALA A 340 -11.36 10.80 -28.80
C ALA A 340 -10.70 9.41 -28.84
N LEU A 341 -10.93 8.64 -29.91
CA LEU A 341 -10.30 7.33 -30.10
C LEU A 341 -8.81 7.48 -30.42
N GLN A 342 -8.48 8.48 -31.23
CA GLN A 342 -7.10 8.85 -31.54
C GLN A 342 -6.34 9.30 -30.29
N ILE A 343 -6.91 10.21 -29.49
CA ILE A 343 -6.32 10.68 -28.22
C ILE A 343 -6.11 9.50 -27.26
N ARG A 344 -7.05 8.56 -27.16
CA ARG A 344 -6.90 7.35 -26.33
C ARG A 344 -5.74 6.47 -26.79
N LYS A 345 -5.59 6.30 -28.11
CA LYS A 345 -4.50 5.51 -28.70
C LYS A 345 -3.13 6.16 -28.43
N GLU A 346 -3.03 7.48 -28.60
CA GLU A 346 -1.80 8.24 -28.32
C GLU A 346 -1.43 8.20 -26.82
N GLN A 347 -2.41 8.30 -25.93
CA GLN A 347 -2.22 8.15 -24.48
C GLN A 347 -1.74 6.74 -24.10
N GLN A 348 -2.34 5.69 -24.67
CA GLN A 348 -1.93 4.32 -24.39
C GLN A 348 -0.50 4.07 -24.90
N GLN A 349 -0.18 4.52 -26.11
CA GLN A 349 1.19 4.42 -26.65
C GLN A 349 2.21 5.15 -25.78
N MET A 350 1.86 6.32 -25.23
CA MET A 350 2.70 7.01 -24.25
C MET A 350 2.90 6.16 -22.99
N MET A 351 1.83 5.62 -22.41
CA MET A 351 1.91 4.79 -21.20
C MET A 351 2.76 3.52 -21.42
N ASP A 352 2.60 2.85 -22.56
CA ASP A 352 3.36 1.66 -22.94
C ASP A 352 4.84 2.02 -23.16
N HIS A 353 5.12 3.13 -23.84
CA HIS A 353 6.48 3.63 -24.04
C HIS A 353 7.17 3.93 -22.72
N LEU A 354 6.49 4.63 -21.81
CA LEU A 354 7.04 4.99 -20.51
C LEU A 354 7.26 3.78 -19.61
N SER A 355 6.30 2.86 -19.55
CA SER A 355 6.42 1.63 -18.74
C SER A 355 7.51 0.68 -19.26
N SER A 356 7.77 0.68 -20.58
CA SER A 356 8.88 -0.11 -21.14
C SER A 356 10.26 0.41 -20.70
N ARG A 357 10.41 1.73 -20.51
CA ARG A 357 11.70 2.39 -20.22
C ARG A 357 11.92 2.72 -18.75
N TYR A 358 10.85 2.91 -17.98
CA TYR A 358 10.88 3.41 -16.61
C TYR A 358 9.96 2.63 -15.70
N VAL A 359 10.41 2.44 -14.46
CA VAL A 359 9.58 1.95 -13.36
C VAL A 359 9.24 3.13 -12.47
N PHE A 360 7.98 3.53 -12.46
CA PHE A 360 7.46 4.59 -11.61
C PHE A 360 6.81 4.03 -10.35
N ARG A 361 6.90 4.76 -9.25
CA ARG A 361 6.18 4.49 -8.01
C ARG A 361 5.86 5.78 -7.28
N PHE A 362 4.67 5.88 -6.70
CA PHE A 362 4.28 7.05 -5.92
C PHE A 362 4.63 6.82 -4.45
N ASN A 363 5.61 7.56 -3.94
CA ASN A 363 6.04 7.45 -2.54
C ASN A 363 4.98 8.08 -1.63
N THR A 364 4.21 7.26 -0.91
CA THR A 364 3.10 7.75 -0.09
C THR A 364 3.56 8.54 1.14
N VAL A 365 4.78 8.31 1.61
CA VAL A 365 5.35 9.00 2.77
C VAL A 365 5.88 10.38 2.35
N MET A 366 6.63 10.43 1.26
CA MET A 366 7.20 11.69 0.75
C MET A 366 6.20 12.53 -0.05
N GLY A 367 5.18 11.91 -0.63
CA GLY A 367 4.11 12.57 -1.38
C GLY A 367 4.47 12.95 -2.81
N TYR A 368 5.45 12.30 -3.44
CA TYR A 368 5.82 12.51 -4.84
C TYR A 368 6.13 11.21 -5.57
N THR A 369 6.09 11.26 -6.90
CA THR A 369 6.45 10.12 -7.76
C THR A 369 7.97 10.01 -7.90
N GLU A 370 8.49 8.80 -7.75
CA GLU A 370 9.88 8.43 -8.01
C GLU A 370 9.94 7.53 -9.24
N TYR A 371 11.09 7.52 -9.91
CA TYR A 371 11.33 6.64 -11.04
C TYR A 371 12.74 6.05 -11.03
N ARG A 372 12.90 4.94 -11.75
CA ARG A 372 14.21 4.45 -12.20
C ARG A 372 14.10 3.89 -13.61
N PRO A 373 15.22 3.81 -14.36
CA PRO A 373 15.22 3.12 -15.65
C PRO A 373 14.92 1.62 -15.50
N ASN A 374 14.14 1.06 -16.42
CA ASN A 374 13.69 -0.34 -16.41
C ASN A 374 14.78 -1.32 -16.89
N HIS A 375 15.84 -0.83 -17.54
CA HIS A 375 16.93 -1.67 -18.04
C HIS A 375 17.98 -2.03 -16.98
N THR A 376 17.85 -1.52 -15.74
CA THR A 376 18.85 -1.72 -14.70
C THR A 376 18.21 -1.78 -13.31
N TRP A 377 18.53 -2.83 -12.55
CA TRP A 377 18.08 -3.04 -11.17
C TRP A 377 18.96 -2.34 -10.13
N VAL A 378 20.10 -1.79 -10.56
CA VAL A 378 21.18 -1.21 -9.76
C VAL A 378 20.96 0.29 -9.46
N HIS A 379 20.17 1.01 -10.25
CA HIS A 379 19.95 2.44 -10.01
C HIS A 379 18.94 2.69 -8.87
N PRO A 380 19.24 3.64 -7.96
CA PRO A 380 18.28 4.04 -6.95
C PRO A 380 17.10 4.75 -7.61
N TYR A 381 15.95 4.73 -6.94
CA TYR A 381 14.82 5.54 -7.33
C TYR A 381 15.12 7.01 -7.06
N ILE A 382 14.82 7.87 -8.04
CA ILE A 382 15.07 9.30 -7.99
C ILE A 382 13.72 10.03 -8.09
N PRO A 383 13.52 11.16 -7.37
CA PRO A 383 12.31 11.97 -7.52
C PRO A 383 12.08 12.41 -8.97
N VAL A 384 10.82 12.40 -9.40
CA VAL A 384 10.42 13.01 -10.67
C VAL A 384 10.18 14.51 -10.43
N ASP A 385 11.16 15.33 -10.78
CA ASP A 385 11.04 16.79 -10.78
C ASP A 385 10.65 17.33 -12.17
N ASP A 386 10.46 18.65 -12.28
CA ASP A 386 10.11 19.29 -13.55
C ASP A 386 11.16 19.07 -14.65
N ARG A 387 12.44 18.95 -14.28
CA ARG A 387 13.52 18.68 -15.23
C ARG A 387 13.38 17.28 -15.81
N VAL A 388 13.07 16.29 -14.99
CA VAL A 388 12.80 14.91 -15.40
C VAL A 388 11.53 14.86 -16.27
N LEU A 389 10.46 15.54 -15.88
CA LEU A 389 9.23 15.60 -16.69
C LEU A 389 9.48 16.14 -18.10
N ASN A 390 10.22 17.25 -18.19
CA ASN A 390 10.58 17.86 -19.48
C ASN A 390 11.43 16.91 -20.32
N ARG A 391 12.41 16.22 -19.70
CA ARG A 391 13.21 15.21 -20.38
C ARG A 391 12.35 14.07 -20.93
N ILE A 392 11.47 13.50 -20.10
CA ILE A 392 10.59 12.41 -20.49
C ILE A 392 9.67 12.84 -21.65
N ALA A 393 9.13 14.06 -21.61
CA ALA A 393 8.30 14.60 -22.68
C ALA A 393 9.06 14.72 -24.01
N ILE A 394 10.32 15.20 -23.98
CA ILE A 394 11.19 15.25 -25.16
C ILE A 394 11.45 13.84 -25.70
N GLU A 395 11.76 12.87 -24.84
CA GLU A 395 12.03 11.48 -25.26
C GLU A 395 10.81 10.81 -25.91
N CYS A 396 9.60 11.07 -25.40
CA CYS A 396 8.36 10.61 -26.03
C CYS A 396 8.23 11.17 -27.46
N ARG A 397 8.47 12.48 -27.65
CA ARG A 397 8.39 13.12 -28.97
C ARG A 397 9.45 12.60 -29.94
N LEU A 398 10.69 12.43 -29.48
CA LEU A 398 11.76 11.85 -30.28
C LEU A 398 11.46 10.41 -30.71
N SER A 399 10.61 9.70 -29.95
CA SER A 399 10.16 8.34 -30.28
C SER A 399 8.92 8.33 -31.20
N GLY A 400 8.55 9.48 -31.79
CA GLY A 400 7.44 9.62 -32.73
C GLY A 400 6.07 9.77 -32.07
N LEU A 401 5.98 9.93 -30.74
CA LEU A 401 4.72 10.09 -30.03
C LEU A 401 4.29 11.56 -30.00
N ASN A 402 3.06 11.84 -30.44
CA ASN A 402 2.48 13.18 -30.39
C ASN A 402 1.94 13.51 -28.99
N VAL A 403 2.84 13.72 -28.03
CA VAL A 403 2.50 13.92 -26.61
C VAL A 403 2.82 15.35 -26.18
N TRP A 404 1.91 15.95 -25.42
CA TRP A 404 2.12 17.23 -24.74
C TRP A 404 2.74 17.01 -23.36
N ASP A 405 3.59 17.93 -22.91
CA ASP A 405 4.24 17.88 -21.59
C ASP A 405 3.21 17.72 -20.46
N LYS A 406 2.03 18.34 -20.62
CA LYS A 406 0.90 18.22 -19.68
C LYS A 406 0.35 16.79 -19.59
N ASP A 407 0.39 16.01 -20.66
CA ASP A 407 -0.12 14.64 -20.66
C ASP A 407 0.83 13.69 -19.92
N VAL A 408 2.14 13.86 -20.11
CA VAL A 408 3.17 13.18 -19.30
C VAL A 408 3.02 13.53 -17.83
N SER A 409 2.90 14.83 -17.52
CA SER A 409 2.69 15.30 -16.15
C SER A 409 1.40 14.75 -15.54
N ARG A 410 0.30 14.68 -16.29
CA ARG A 410 -0.97 14.10 -15.82
C ARG A 410 -0.83 12.63 -15.51
N TYR A 411 -0.17 11.86 -16.38
CA TYR A 411 0.07 10.44 -16.15
C TYR A 411 0.91 10.19 -14.90
N ILE A 412 2.04 10.87 -14.75
CA ILE A 412 2.98 10.67 -13.63
C ILE A 412 2.40 11.05 -12.27
N HIS A 413 1.51 12.04 -12.22
CA HIS A 413 0.83 12.47 -10.99
C HIS A 413 -0.55 11.86 -10.80
N SER A 414 -0.92 10.87 -11.62
CA SER A 414 -2.22 10.19 -11.52
C SER A 414 -2.14 8.92 -10.69
N SER A 415 -3.30 8.38 -10.34
CA SER A 415 -3.45 7.07 -9.69
C SER A 415 -3.10 5.88 -10.58
N TYR A 416 -2.63 6.09 -11.82
CA TYR A 416 -2.08 5.02 -12.65
C TYR A 416 -0.69 4.57 -12.18
N ILE A 417 0.03 5.45 -11.47
CA ILE A 417 1.31 5.08 -10.87
C ILE A 417 1.05 4.32 -9.56
N PRO A 418 1.63 3.12 -9.36
CA PRO A 418 1.40 2.33 -8.16
C PRO A 418 1.96 3.03 -6.92
N GLU A 419 1.20 2.98 -5.84
CA GLU A 419 1.63 3.47 -4.53
C GLU A 419 2.76 2.60 -3.96
N TYR A 420 3.71 3.24 -3.29
CA TYR A 420 4.84 2.61 -2.62
C TYR A 420 5.03 3.29 -1.27
N ASN A 421 5.12 2.49 -0.21
CA ASN A 421 5.43 2.99 1.12
C ASN A 421 6.79 2.42 1.57
N PRO A 422 7.88 3.22 1.53
CA PRO A 422 9.23 2.73 1.84
C PRO A 422 9.35 2.13 3.23
N VAL A 423 8.58 2.64 4.20
CA VAL A 423 8.62 2.20 5.58
C VAL A 423 7.90 0.87 5.74
N TRP A 424 6.69 0.76 5.17
CA TRP A 424 5.91 -0.47 5.21
C TRP A 424 6.61 -1.61 4.47
N ASP A 425 7.17 -1.35 3.30
CA ASP A 425 7.90 -2.35 2.50
C ASP A 425 9.12 -2.88 3.29
N TYR A 426 9.91 -1.98 3.88
CA TYR A 426 11.06 -2.36 4.71
C TYR A 426 10.66 -3.20 5.93
N LEU A 427 9.62 -2.79 6.66
CA LEU A 427 9.13 -3.54 7.82
C LEU A 427 8.57 -4.91 7.40
N SER A 428 7.84 -4.97 6.30
CA SER A 428 7.31 -6.22 5.73
C SER A 428 8.43 -7.18 5.33
N GLU A 429 9.53 -6.68 4.78
CA GLU A 429 10.71 -7.49 4.50
C GLU A 429 11.36 -8.07 5.76
N CYS A 430 11.28 -7.38 6.90
CA CYS A 430 11.87 -7.84 8.17
C CYS A 430 10.97 -8.81 8.95
N ARG A 431 9.65 -8.72 8.76
CA ARG A 431 8.66 -9.48 9.53
C ARG A 431 8.86 -10.99 9.39
N GLY A 432 8.82 -11.71 10.50
CA GLY A 432 8.99 -13.17 10.55
C GLY A 432 10.41 -13.69 10.33
N LYS A 433 11.43 -12.81 10.25
CA LYS A 433 12.84 -13.20 10.02
C LYS A 433 13.74 -13.10 11.24
N TRP A 434 13.18 -12.89 12.43
CA TRP A 434 13.97 -12.76 13.66
C TRP A 434 14.60 -14.11 14.02
N ASP A 435 15.89 -14.10 14.32
CA ASP A 435 16.68 -15.31 14.63
C ASP A 435 16.72 -15.66 16.14
N GLY A 436 15.94 -14.97 16.97
CA GLY A 436 15.87 -15.21 18.42
C GLY A 436 16.91 -14.49 19.27
N LYS A 437 17.84 -13.72 18.68
CA LYS A 437 18.87 -12.99 19.45
C LYS A 437 18.44 -11.56 19.78
N ASP A 438 18.67 -11.13 21.01
CA ASP A 438 18.36 -9.77 21.47
C ASP A 438 19.41 -8.74 21.02
N ARG A 439 19.18 -8.16 19.85
CA ARG A 439 20.04 -7.14 19.24
C ARG A 439 19.67 -5.72 19.60
N ILE A 440 18.43 -5.46 19.99
CA ILE A 440 18.01 -4.12 20.42
C ILE A 440 18.72 -3.75 21.73
N ARG A 441 18.75 -4.65 22.72
CA ARG A 441 19.51 -4.40 23.97
C ARG A 441 21.02 -4.43 23.74
N GLU A 442 21.51 -5.27 22.83
CA GLU A 442 22.92 -5.24 22.42
C GLU A 442 23.31 -3.88 21.84
N LEU A 443 22.46 -3.30 20.99
CA LEU A 443 22.64 -1.96 20.44
C LEU A 443 22.62 -0.89 21.55
N ALA A 444 21.70 -1.00 22.50
CA ALA A 444 21.65 -0.09 23.65
C ALA A 444 22.94 -0.11 24.48
N ARG A 445 23.50 -1.30 24.72
CA ARG A 445 24.75 -1.49 25.50
C ARG A 445 25.98 -0.88 24.85
N LYS A 446 25.95 -0.51 23.56
CA LYS A 446 27.03 0.27 22.93
C LYS A 446 27.16 1.67 23.52
N VAL A 447 26.11 2.20 24.12
CA VAL A 447 26.14 3.46 24.88
C VAL A 447 26.65 3.17 26.29
N PRO A 448 27.89 3.56 26.64
CA PRO A 448 28.46 3.23 27.95
C PRO A 448 27.84 4.11 29.02
N THR A 449 27.10 3.54 29.97
CA THR A 449 26.44 4.29 31.05
C THR A 449 26.45 3.51 32.36
N LYS A 450 26.32 4.23 33.49
CA LYS A 450 26.15 3.62 34.82
C LYS A 450 24.71 3.19 35.09
N ASN A 451 23.75 3.65 34.29
CA ASN A 451 22.34 3.36 34.51
C ASN A 451 22.02 1.90 34.09
N PRO A 452 21.67 1.00 35.03
CA PRO A 452 21.42 -0.41 34.71
C PRO A 452 20.14 -0.62 33.90
N TYR A 453 19.19 0.32 33.94
CA TYR A 453 17.90 0.22 33.26
C TYR A 453 17.95 0.66 31.80
N TRP A 454 19.04 1.30 31.36
CA TRP A 454 19.15 1.85 30.01
C TRP A 454 18.84 0.84 28.88
N PRO A 455 19.36 -0.40 28.90
CA PRO A 455 19.05 -1.35 27.83
C PRO A 455 17.56 -1.65 27.68
N ASP A 456 16.84 -1.79 28.80
CA ASP A 456 15.40 -2.04 28.81
C ASP A 456 14.60 -0.79 28.42
N TRP A 457 14.99 0.38 28.91
CA TRP A 457 14.34 1.63 28.53
C TRP A 457 14.51 1.93 27.04
N PHE A 458 15.71 1.71 26.49
CA PHE A 458 15.96 1.83 25.07
C PHE A 458 15.14 0.81 24.28
N TYR A 459 15.04 -0.43 24.76
CA TYR A 459 14.22 -1.48 24.14
C TYR A 459 12.76 -1.03 24.01
N THR A 460 12.12 -0.65 25.13
CA THR A 460 10.72 -0.20 25.15
C THR A 460 10.51 1.02 24.24
N TRP A 461 11.41 2.00 24.28
CA TRP A 461 11.34 3.17 23.41
C TRP A 461 11.49 2.80 21.93
N PHE A 462 12.40 1.89 21.59
CA PHE A 462 12.64 1.43 20.22
C PHE A 462 11.42 0.69 19.66
N LEU A 463 10.76 -0.14 20.48
CA LEU A 463 9.46 -0.74 20.12
C LEU A 463 8.41 0.34 19.86
N GLY A 464 8.34 1.36 20.72
CA GLY A 464 7.46 2.51 20.54
C GLY A 464 7.71 3.26 19.23
N MET A 465 8.96 3.41 18.84
CA MET A 465 9.36 3.99 17.55
C MET A 465 8.88 3.15 16.37
N VAL A 466 9.14 1.84 16.37
CA VAL A 466 8.72 0.94 15.28
C VAL A 466 7.20 0.82 15.22
N ARG A 467 6.50 0.89 16.36
CA ARG A 467 5.04 0.94 16.41
C ARG A 467 4.48 2.24 15.81
N GLN A 468 5.12 3.37 16.10
CA GLN A 468 4.77 4.68 15.55
C GLN A 468 4.87 4.72 14.01
N TRP A 469 5.83 4.01 13.42
CA TRP A 469 5.97 3.93 11.97
C TRP A 469 4.80 3.18 11.29
N GLN A 470 4.10 2.34 12.06
CA GLN A 470 2.91 1.62 11.64
C GLN A 470 1.61 2.34 12.06
N SER A 471 1.71 3.59 12.53
CA SER A 471 0.57 4.33 13.05
C SER A 471 -0.35 4.88 11.98
N SER A 472 -1.63 4.97 12.34
CA SER A 472 -2.70 5.55 11.53
C SER A 472 -3.17 6.88 12.11
N ILE A 473 -3.88 7.68 11.31
CA ILE A 473 -4.53 8.92 11.76
C ILE A 473 -5.55 8.72 12.90
N TYR A 474 -5.98 7.47 13.13
CA TYR A 474 -6.93 7.09 14.18
C TYR A 474 -6.27 6.65 15.49
N ASP A 475 -4.94 6.58 15.55
CA ASP A 475 -4.25 6.20 16.77
C ASP A 475 -4.47 7.25 17.86
N ARG A 476 -4.64 6.77 19.09
CA ARG A 476 -4.93 7.63 20.25
C ARG A 476 -3.66 8.19 20.89
N TYR A 477 -2.55 7.49 20.76
CA TYR A 477 -1.30 7.81 21.42
C TYR A 477 -0.13 7.63 20.46
N GLY A 478 0.80 8.58 20.46
CA GLY A 478 2.12 8.40 19.86
C GLY A 478 3.15 7.99 20.90
N ASN A 479 4.39 7.73 20.47
CA ASN A 479 5.52 7.52 21.38
C ASN A 479 5.79 8.80 22.19
N GLN A 480 5.55 8.72 23.50
CA GLN A 480 5.51 9.88 24.40
C GLN A 480 6.83 10.15 25.11
N ILE A 481 7.87 9.37 24.82
CA ILE A 481 9.16 9.42 25.50
C ILE A 481 10.28 9.58 24.48
N ALA A 482 11.30 10.35 24.86
CA ALA A 482 12.48 10.65 24.06
C ALA A 482 13.76 10.39 24.87
N PRO A 483 14.65 9.49 24.43
CA PRO A 483 15.98 9.37 25.03
C PRO A 483 16.75 10.68 24.89
N LEU A 484 17.54 11.01 25.91
CA LEU A 484 18.38 12.20 25.93
C LEU A 484 19.79 11.78 26.32
N LEU A 485 20.69 11.73 25.34
CA LEU A 485 22.08 11.35 25.52
C LEU A 485 22.92 12.54 25.99
N ILE A 486 23.49 12.44 27.17
CA ILE A 486 24.22 13.50 27.86
C ILE A 486 25.69 13.10 27.94
N SER A 487 26.56 13.86 27.29
CA SER A 487 28.00 13.59 27.34
C SER A 487 28.84 14.75 26.86
N LYS A 488 30.16 14.69 27.02
CA LYS A 488 31.06 15.68 26.39
C LYS A 488 30.93 15.66 24.86
N GLN A 489 31.35 16.75 24.22
CA GLN A 489 31.42 16.82 22.76
C GLN A 489 32.39 15.76 22.22
N GLY A 490 32.12 15.25 21.01
CA GLY A 490 33.00 14.28 20.33
C GLY A 490 32.83 12.82 20.74
N TRP A 491 31.79 12.48 21.52
CA TRP A 491 31.51 11.10 21.97
C TRP A 491 30.56 10.31 21.05
N ASN A 492 30.47 10.69 19.78
CA ASN A 492 29.68 10.02 18.73
C ASN A 492 28.15 9.93 18.97
N LYS A 493 27.57 10.82 19.80
CA LYS A 493 26.12 10.85 20.07
C LYS A 493 25.28 10.94 18.79
N SER A 494 25.49 11.99 17.98
CA SER A 494 24.69 12.21 16.76
C SER A 494 24.91 11.09 15.73
N THR A 495 26.13 10.54 15.64
CA THR A 495 26.45 9.39 14.78
C THR A 495 25.73 8.12 15.23
N PHE A 496 25.68 7.83 16.52
CA PHE A 496 24.91 6.71 17.06
C PHE A 496 23.43 6.85 16.75
N ILE A 497 22.87 8.05 16.97
CA ILE A 497 21.46 8.33 16.69
C ILE A 497 21.15 8.12 15.20
N GLN A 498 21.98 8.65 14.30
CA GLN A 498 21.83 8.46 12.86
C GLN A 498 21.94 6.96 12.48
N SER A 499 22.81 6.22 13.17
CA SER A 499 23.01 4.78 12.94
C SER A 499 21.83 3.90 13.36
N LEU A 500 20.80 4.46 14.03
CA LEU A 500 19.59 3.71 14.39
C LEU A 500 18.71 3.41 13.17
N LEU A 501 18.78 4.23 12.12
CA LEU A 501 18.04 4.00 10.88
C LEU A 501 18.88 3.18 9.88
N PRO A 502 18.26 2.24 9.15
CA PRO A 502 18.93 1.52 8.07
C PRO A 502 19.24 2.46 6.90
N PRO A 503 20.27 2.17 6.07
CA PRO A 503 20.64 2.98 4.91
C PRO A 503 19.46 3.36 4.00
N GLU A 504 18.52 2.44 3.79
CA GLU A 504 17.34 2.61 2.93
C GLU A 504 16.32 3.62 3.51
N LEU A 505 16.35 3.87 4.81
CA LEU A 505 15.47 4.81 5.52
C LEU A 505 16.20 6.03 6.08
N GLN A 506 17.46 6.28 5.66
CA GLN A 506 18.24 7.43 6.13
C GLN A 506 17.61 8.78 5.78
N TRP A 507 16.80 8.85 4.73
CA TRP A 507 15.99 10.04 4.41
C TRP A 507 15.03 10.44 5.56
N GLY A 508 14.67 9.49 6.43
CA GLY A 508 13.77 9.67 7.55
C GLY A 508 14.44 10.25 8.80
N PHE A 509 15.72 10.60 8.74
CA PHE A 509 16.46 11.22 9.83
C PHE A 509 16.57 12.74 9.63
N THR A 510 16.38 13.51 10.71
CA THR A 510 16.77 14.93 10.73
C THR A 510 17.45 15.30 12.05
N ASN A 511 18.52 16.08 11.95
CA ASN A 511 19.25 16.70 13.06
C ASN A 511 19.03 18.22 13.15
N GLN A 512 18.38 18.82 12.14
CA GLN A 512 18.18 20.24 12.03
C GLN A 512 16.67 20.50 12.14
N LEU A 513 16.21 20.77 13.36
CA LEU A 513 14.84 21.18 13.60
C LEU A 513 14.81 22.37 14.55
N ASP A 514 14.32 23.51 14.04
CA ASP A 514 13.95 24.62 14.91
C ASP A 514 12.59 24.32 15.54
N VAL A 515 12.64 23.83 16.79
CA VAL A 515 11.45 23.54 17.59
C VAL A 515 10.64 24.78 17.93
N SER A 516 11.19 26.00 17.78
CA SER A 516 10.43 27.23 17.99
C SER A 516 9.41 27.45 16.87
N GLU A 517 9.70 26.95 15.66
CA GLU A 517 8.79 27.02 14.53
C GLU A 517 7.78 25.86 14.55
N LYS A 518 6.63 26.11 15.18
CA LYS A 518 5.57 25.10 15.34
C LYS A 518 5.13 24.44 14.03
N ARG A 519 5.02 25.18 12.93
CA ARG A 519 4.54 24.65 11.65
C ARG A 519 5.56 23.69 11.04
N GLN A 520 6.83 24.07 11.01
CA GLN A 520 7.93 23.23 10.54
C GLN A 520 8.07 21.97 11.39
N THR A 521 7.93 22.09 12.73
CA THR A 521 7.94 20.94 13.64
C THR A 521 6.83 19.95 13.34
N LEU A 522 5.58 20.42 13.21
CA LEU A 522 4.46 19.52 12.87
C LEU A 522 4.63 18.87 11.50
N GLN A 523 5.20 19.58 10.53
CA GLN A 523 5.53 19.03 9.22
C GLN A 523 6.62 17.95 9.30
N ALA A 524 7.71 18.24 10.02
CA ALA A 524 8.81 17.29 10.25
C ALA A 524 8.30 16.00 10.91
N MET A 525 7.36 16.11 11.85
CA MET A 525 6.77 14.95 12.52
C MET A 525 5.96 14.01 11.59
N SER A 526 5.42 14.54 10.48
CA SER A 526 4.75 13.72 9.45
C SER A 526 5.71 13.15 8.40
N GLN A 527 6.87 13.78 8.21
CA GLN A 527 7.78 13.46 7.10
C GLN A 527 8.98 12.62 7.53
N PHE A 528 9.45 12.76 8.77
CA PHE A 528 10.61 12.05 9.29
C PHE A 528 10.20 10.92 10.24
N LEU A 529 11.08 9.92 10.36
CA LEU A 529 10.95 8.74 11.21
C LEU A 529 11.60 8.94 12.57
N LEU A 530 12.73 9.65 12.59
CA LEU A 530 13.51 9.95 13.78
C LEU A 530 13.99 11.39 13.73
N ILE A 531 13.57 12.18 14.71
CA ILE A 531 13.98 13.58 14.88
C ILE A 531 14.99 13.64 16.02
N ASN A 532 16.22 14.03 15.72
CA ASN A 532 17.22 14.36 16.71
C ASN A 532 17.07 15.82 17.17
N LEU A 533 16.75 16.00 18.45
CA LEU A 533 16.82 17.27 19.15
C LEU A 533 18.28 17.51 19.55
N ASP A 534 19.09 17.90 18.56
CA ASP A 534 20.49 18.25 18.79
C ASP A 534 20.58 19.55 19.61
N GLU A 535 21.66 19.68 20.37
CA GLU A 535 21.89 20.83 21.26
C GLU A 535 20.67 21.16 22.14
N PHE A 536 20.06 20.13 22.74
CA PHE A 536 18.82 20.27 23.52
C PHE A 536 18.85 21.39 24.58
N ASN A 537 20.04 21.71 25.10
CA ASN A 537 20.27 22.79 26.07
C ASN A 537 20.01 24.21 25.50
N GLN A 538 19.97 24.39 24.18
CA GLN A 538 19.61 25.68 23.56
C GLN A 538 18.10 25.91 23.51
N ILE A 539 17.29 24.86 23.68
CA ILE A 539 15.84 24.96 23.69
C ILE A 539 15.42 25.69 24.97
N SER A 540 14.75 26.83 24.81
CA SER A 540 14.36 27.67 25.95
C SER A 540 13.44 26.91 26.94
N PRO A 541 13.54 27.18 28.26
CA PRO A 541 12.72 26.52 29.28
C PRO A 541 11.20 26.63 29.01
N GLN A 542 10.76 27.79 28.50
CA GLN A 542 9.37 28.05 28.17
C GLN A 542 8.86 27.13 27.04
N LEU A 543 9.70 26.89 26.03
CA LEU A 543 9.39 26.03 24.91
C LEU A 543 9.39 24.55 25.32
N GLN A 544 10.30 24.14 26.21
CA GLN A 544 10.32 22.81 26.80
C GLN A 544 9.03 22.51 27.61
N GLN A 545 8.64 23.41 28.51
CA GLN A 545 7.47 23.25 29.40
C GLN A 545 6.14 23.23 28.63
N GLY A 546 6.02 24.05 27.58
CA GLY A 546 4.77 24.22 26.84
C GLY A 546 4.69 23.38 25.57
N PHE A 547 5.52 23.73 24.58
CA PHE A 547 5.39 23.21 23.22
C PHE A 547 5.83 21.76 23.12
N LEU A 548 7.02 21.45 23.62
CA LEU A 548 7.62 20.12 23.50
C LEU A 548 6.79 19.06 24.24
N LYS A 549 6.25 19.42 25.41
CA LYS A 549 5.29 18.61 26.18
C LYS A 549 4.09 18.17 25.35
N ASN A 550 3.50 19.10 24.59
CA ASN A 550 2.35 18.80 23.75
C ASN A 550 2.76 17.99 22.52
N VAL A 551 3.82 18.43 21.84
CA VAL A 551 4.33 17.82 20.60
C VAL A 551 4.69 16.35 20.77
N ILE A 552 5.43 16.01 21.82
CA ILE A 552 5.84 14.63 22.10
C ILE A 552 4.62 13.73 22.37
N THR A 553 3.49 14.28 22.80
CA THR A 553 2.27 13.49 23.09
C THR A 553 1.30 13.36 21.92
N LEU A 554 1.45 14.16 20.85
CA LEU A 554 0.50 14.15 19.73
C LEU A 554 0.56 12.80 18.97
N PRO A 555 -0.59 12.15 18.70
CA PRO A 555 -0.63 10.94 17.87
C PRO A 555 -0.74 11.24 16.35
N CYS A 556 -1.29 12.39 16.00
CA CYS A 556 -1.58 12.82 14.64
C CYS A 556 -1.26 14.32 14.51
N VAL A 557 -0.77 14.73 13.34
CA VAL A 557 -0.42 16.11 13.04
C VAL A 557 -1.32 16.67 11.94
N LYS A 558 -1.72 17.94 12.08
CA LYS A 558 -2.51 18.63 11.06
C LYS A 558 -1.60 19.59 10.31
N VAL A 559 -1.31 19.27 9.05
CA VAL A 559 -0.32 20.00 8.24
C VAL A 559 -0.93 20.35 6.90
N LYS A 560 -0.59 21.53 6.38
CA LYS A 560 -0.91 21.93 5.01
C LYS A 560 0.28 21.56 4.13
N ARG A 561 0.09 20.66 3.17
CA ARG A 561 1.15 20.31 2.20
C ARG A 561 1.56 21.56 1.40
N PRO A 562 2.83 21.66 0.96
CA PRO A 562 3.21 22.63 -0.07
C PRO A 562 2.22 22.53 -1.25
N TYR A 563 1.68 23.66 -1.69
CA TYR A 563 0.65 23.75 -2.75
C TYR A 563 -0.71 23.09 -2.43
N GLY A 564 -0.88 22.50 -1.25
CA GLY A 564 -2.16 21.97 -0.78
C GLY A 564 -3.18 23.10 -0.56
N LYS A 565 -4.44 22.89 -0.96
CA LYS A 565 -5.50 23.88 -0.74
C LYS A 565 -6.00 23.89 0.70
N HIS A 566 -5.96 22.74 1.38
CA HIS A 566 -6.52 22.54 2.72
C HIS A 566 -5.48 21.98 3.70
N VAL A 567 -5.74 22.15 4.99
CA VAL A 567 -4.98 21.49 6.07
C VAL A 567 -5.52 20.07 6.21
N GLU A 568 -4.64 19.08 6.21
CA GLU A 568 -5.00 17.67 6.25
C GLU A 568 -4.36 16.98 7.48
N PRO A 569 -5.04 15.99 8.09
CA PRO A 569 -4.45 15.18 9.14
C PRO A 569 -3.49 14.13 8.55
N PHE A 570 -2.29 14.04 9.12
CA PHE A 570 -1.29 13.03 8.80
C PHE A 570 -0.95 12.23 10.06
N PRO A 571 -0.71 10.90 9.94
CA PRO A 571 -0.19 10.14 11.05
C PRO A 571 1.16 10.73 11.45
N ARG A 572 1.41 10.84 12.76
CA ARG A 572 2.76 11.15 13.22
C ARG A 572 3.63 9.93 12.93
N MET A 573 4.75 10.11 12.26
CA MET A 573 5.73 9.03 12.03
C MET A 573 6.94 9.18 12.95
N ALA A 574 7.30 10.42 13.29
CA ALA A 574 8.51 10.71 14.02
C ALA A 574 8.47 10.27 15.50
N SER A 575 9.52 9.57 15.91
CA SER A 575 9.95 9.53 17.31
C SER A 575 11.05 10.55 17.57
N PHE A 576 11.19 10.97 18.83
CA PHE A 576 12.18 11.94 19.24
C PHE A 576 13.31 11.25 20.01
N ILE A 577 14.51 11.78 19.82
CA ILE A 577 15.71 11.48 20.61
C ILE A 577 16.52 12.77 20.67
N GLY A 578 17.26 13.00 21.74
CA GLY A 578 18.04 14.22 21.92
C GLY A 578 19.48 13.91 22.28
N ALA A 579 20.35 14.87 21.99
CA ALA A 579 21.72 14.88 22.43
C ALA A 579 22.04 16.23 23.06
N THR A 580 22.85 16.22 24.12
CA THR A 580 23.34 17.45 24.73
C THR A 580 24.72 17.26 25.33
N ASN A 581 25.41 18.39 25.48
CA ASN A 581 26.71 18.49 26.12
C ASN A 581 26.64 18.93 27.59
N GLN A 582 25.44 19.26 28.09
CA GLN A 582 25.22 19.75 29.46
C GLN A 582 24.32 18.77 30.22
N ALA A 583 24.59 18.59 31.51
CA ALA A 583 23.77 17.73 32.37
C ALA A 583 22.49 18.43 32.85
N ASP A 584 22.57 19.74 33.13
CA ASP A 584 21.47 20.54 33.70
C ASP A 584 20.51 21.06 32.62
N VAL A 585 19.77 20.15 31.98
CA VAL A 585 18.99 20.48 30.77
C VAL A 585 17.49 20.38 30.92
N LEU A 586 17.01 19.67 31.95
CA LEU A 586 15.57 19.48 32.18
C LEU A 586 15.03 20.59 33.09
N THR A 587 14.26 21.49 32.50
CA THR A 587 13.72 22.67 33.21
C THR A 587 12.28 22.50 33.71
N ASP A 588 11.61 21.40 33.35
CA ASP A 588 10.24 21.09 33.75
C ASP A 588 10.20 19.85 34.65
N PRO A 589 10.02 20.00 35.97
CA PRO A 589 9.87 18.88 36.90
C PRO A 589 8.68 17.96 36.54
N SER A 590 7.61 18.51 35.97
CA SER A 590 6.41 17.74 35.54
C SER A 590 6.58 17.10 34.16
N GLY A 591 7.50 17.64 33.36
CA GLY A 591 7.83 17.23 31.99
C GLY A 591 8.85 16.11 31.95
N GLY A 592 9.68 15.98 32.99
CA GLY A 592 10.82 15.06 33.07
C GLY A 592 10.51 13.61 32.72
N ARG A 593 9.29 13.11 32.99
CA ARG A 593 8.89 11.74 32.62
C ARG A 593 8.91 11.42 31.13
N ARG A 594 8.98 12.44 30.26
CA ARG A 594 9.02 12.28 28.79
C ARG A 594 10.44 12.13 28.26
N PHE A 595 11.45 12.22 29.11
CA PHE A 595 12.85 12.08 28.72
C PHE A 595 13.50 10.90 29.41
N LEU A 596 14.35 10.17 28.71
CA LEU A 596 15.24 9.18 29.33
C LEU A 596 16.64 9.80 29.37
N GLY A 597 16.94 10.53 30.44
CA GLY A 597 18.26 11.15 30.60
C GLY A 597 19.33 10.09 30.87
N ILE A 598 20.32 9.99 29.98
CA ILE A 598 21.40 9.03 30.08
C ILE A 598 22.73 9.76 29.97
N GLU A 599 23.45 9.83 31.09
CA GLU A 599 24.84 10.28 31.11
C GLU A 599 25.75 9.14 30.62
N LEU A 600 26.59 9.45 29.63
CA LEU A 600 27.59 8.52 29.14
C LEU A 600 28.83 8.57 30.03
N THR A 601 29.52 7.44 30.13
CA THR A 601 30.81 7.29 30.82
C THR A 601 32.00 7.24 29.87
N GLY A 602 31.76 7.07 28.56
CA GLY A 602 32.77 7.06 27.51
C GLY A 602 32.18 7.28 26.11
N PRO A 603 33.03 7.34 25.07
CA PRO A 603 32.57 7.46 23.69
C PRO A 603 31.77 6.23 23.25
N ILE A 604 30.74 6.43 22.41
CA ILE A 604 29.94 5.34 21.86
C ILE A 604 30.74 4.60 20.79
N ASP A 605 30.76 3.27 20.87
CA ASP A 605 31.36 2.41 19.84
C ASP A 605 30.51 2.37 18.57
N ILE A 606 31.05 2.94 17.49
CA ILE A 606 30.45 3.00 16.15
C ILE A 606 31.20 2.14 15.12
N SER A 607 32.14 1.29 15.56
CA SER A 607 33.02 0.51 14.67
C SER A 607 32.27 -0.52 13.81
N ARG A 608 31.16 -1.06 14.30
CA ARG A 608 30.36 -2.08 13.62
C ARG A 608 28.95 -1.60 13.33
N ASN A 609 28.57 -1.69 12.06
CA ASN A 609 27.21 -1.41 11.63
C ASN A 609 26.21 -2.39 12.28
N PRO A 610 25.08 -1.91 12.81
CA PRO A 610 24.04 -2.77 13.33
C PRO A 610 23.46 -3.69 12.24
N ASN A 611 23.06 -4.91 12.61
CA ASN A 611 22.27 -5.75 11.72
C ASN A 611 20.81 -5.24 11.73
N TYR A 612 20.54 -4.25 10.88
CA TYR A 612 19.25 -3.58 10.82
C TYR A 612 18.08 -4.55 10.61
N LYS A 613 18.18 -5.46 9.62
CA LYS A 613 17.11 -6.41 9.32
C LYS A 613 16.72 -7.24 10.55
N GLN A 614 17.70 -7.68 11.34
CA GLN A 614 17.43 -8.44 12.56
C GLN A 614 16.91 -7.58 13.71
N ILE A 615 17.38 -6.35 13.87
CA ILE A 615 16.90 -5.41 14.90
C ILE A 615 15.43 -5.08 14.68
N PHE A 616 15.04 -4.74 13.45
CA PHE A 616 13.65 -4.45 13.12
C PHE A 616 12.79 -5.72 13.11
N ALA A 617 13.33 -6.88 12.71
CA ALA A 617 12.62 -8.16 12.86
C ALA A 617 12.32 -8.48 14.33
N GLN A 618 13.28 -8.26 15.24
CA GLN A 618 13.07 -8.41 16.68
C GLN A 618 11.97 -7.48 17.18
N ALA A 619 12.02 -6.20 16.80
CA ALA A 619 11.01 -5.23 17.22
C ALA A 619 9.60 -5.61 16.75
N LEU A 620 9.47 -6.05 15.49
CA LEU A 620 8.20 -6.52 14.94
C LEU A 620 7.71 -7.78 15.66
N TYR A 621 8.59 -8.73 15.94
CA TYR A 621 8.24 -9.93 16.69
C TYR A 621 7.69 -9.58 18.08
N ALA A 622 8.36 -8.70 18.82
CA ALA A 622 7.93 -8.26 20.15
C ALA A 622 6.56 -7.56 20.11
N LEU A 623 6.35 -6.68 19.12
CA LEU A 623 5.06 -6.00 18.92
C LEU A 623 3.93 -6.97 18.54
N ASP A 624 4.21 -7.96 17.68
CA ASP A 624 3.25 -9.00 17.28
C ASP A 624 2.87 -9.91 18.45
N HIS A 625 3.76 -10.08 19.44
CA HIS A 625 3.52 -10.83 20.70
C HIS A 625 2.98 -9.94 21.84
N HIS A 626 2.55 -8.72 21.54
CA HIS A 626 1.97 -7.78 22.50
C HIS A 626 2.90 -7.39 23.66
N GLU A 627 4.22 -7.39 23.45
CA GLU A 627 5.14 -6.78 24.41
C GLU A 627 4.86 -5.28 24.55
N SER A 628 5.09 -4.76 25.77
CA SER A 628 4.84 -3.35 26.05
C SER A 628 5.83 -2.45 25.31
N TYR A 629 5.29 -1.46 24.60
CA TYR A 629 6.04 -0.40 23.93
C TYR A 629 5.87 0.97 24.63
N TYR A 630 5.31 0.95 25.84
CA TYR A 630 5.13 2.09 26.72
C TYR A 630 5.58 1.73 28.14
N PHE A 631 5.83 2.75 28.94
CA PHE A 631 6.27 2.59 30.32
C PHE A 631 5.05 2.63 31.24
N ASP A 632 5.04 1.73 32.23
CA ASP A 632 4.03 1.75 33.29
C ASP A 632 4.31 2.84 34.34
N ASP A 633 3.44 2.94 35.34
CA ASP A 633 3.55 3.95 36.39
C ASP A 633 4.82 3.75 37.25
N GLU A 634 5.24 2.52 37.51
CA GLU A 634 6.42 2.22 38.33
C GLU A 634 7.70 2.63 37.58
N GLN A 635 7.83 2.21 36.33
CA GLN A 635 8.93 2.60 35.44
C GLN A 635 8.95 4.12 35.23
N THR A 636 7.77 4.75 35.13
CA THR A 636 7.67 6.21 35.03
C THR A 636 8.23 6.91 36.27
N GLN A 637 7.99 6.37 37.48
CA GLN A 637 8.60 6.90 38.71
C GLN A 637 10.11 6.68 38.73
N GLN A 638 10.60 5.53 38.29
CA GLN A 638 12.04 5.25 38.18
C GLN A 638 12.74 6.23 37.21
N ILE A 639 12.10 6.52 36.07
CA ILE A 639 12.60 7.52 35.12
C ILE A 639 12.64 8.90 35.76
N LEU A 640 11.58 9.31 36.46
CA LEU A 640 11.54 10.60 37.15
C LEU A 640 12.63 10.72 38.21
N GLU A 641 12.87 9.67 38.99
CA GLU A 641 13.93 9.64 39.99
C GLU A 641 15.32 9.72 39.36
N SER A 642 15.58 8.92 38.33
CA SER A 642 16.83 8.98 37.56
C SER A 642 17.06 10.35 36.91
N ASN A 643 15.99 11.05 36.50
CA ASN A 643 16.09 12.35 35.85
C ASN A 643 16.34 13.51 36.82
N ARG A 644 16.21 13.32 38.15
CA ARG A 644 16.48 14.37 39.14
C ARG A 644 17.88 14.95 39.01
N GLN A 645 18.87 14.13 38.66
CA GLN A 645 20.26 14.56 38.47
C GLN A 645 20.47 15.48 37.25
N PHE A 646 19.51 15.53 36.32
CA PHE A 646 19.57 16.36 35.11
C PHE A 646 18.62 17.56 35.17
N GLN A 647 17.95 17.76 36.30
CA GLN A 647 17.04 18.87 36.50
C GLN A 647 17.80 20.16 36.75
N GLN A 648 17.50 21.19 35.95
CA GLN A 648 18.01 22.52 36.20
C GLN A 648 17.25 23.16 37.36
N LEU A 649 17.93 23.35 38.49
CA LEU A 649 17.37 24.07 39.62
C LEU A 649 17.22 25.55 39.27
N THR A 650 16.04 26.10 39.54
CA THR A 650 15.85 27.55 39.45
C THR A 650 16.69 28.24 40.53
N PRO A 651 17.12 29.50 40.32
CA PRO A 651 17.82 30.25 41.38
C PRO A 651 17.04 30.27 42.69
N ALA A 652 15.70 30.31 42.62
CA ALA A 652 14.84 30.26 43.79
C ALA A 652 14.94 28.94 44.56
N GLU A 653 15.05 27.80 43.87
CA GLU A 653 15.24 26.48 44.49
C GLU A 653 16.64 26.33 45.06
N GLN A 654 17.66 26.86 44.39
CA GLN A 654 19.04 26.87 44.89
C GLN A 654 19.11 27.64 46.21
N TYR A 655 18.63 28.89 46.26
CA TYR A 655 18.59 29.66 47.50
C TYR A 655 17.69 29.04 48.57
N PHE A 656 16.59 28.40 48.17
CA PHE A 656 15.79 27.65 49.12
C PHE A 656 16.59 26.51 49.74
N ASN A 657 17.28 25.70 48.95
CA ASN A 657 18.10 24.58 49.44
C ASN A 657 19.33 25.06 50.25
N ASP A 658 19.82 26.26 50.01
CA ASP A 658 20.89 26.86 50.81
C ASP A 658 20.39 27.31 52.19
N CYS A 659 19.17 27.87 52.24
CA CYS A 659 18.62 28.47 53.47
C CYS A 659 17.73 27.51 54.27
N PHE A 660 17.11 26.53 53.63
CA PHE A 660 16.03 25.72 54.18
C PHE A 660 16.14 24.25 53.77
N GLU A 661 15.65 23.36 54.63
CA GLU A 661 15.41 21.94 54.36
C GLU A 661 13.93 21.59 54.65
N PRO A 662 13.32 20.65 53.89
CA PRO A 662 12.00 20.13 54.24
C PRO A 662 12.05 19.41 55.60
N ALA A 663 11.17 19.77 56.52
CA ALA A 663 11.08 19.08 57.80
C ALA A 663 10.04 17.94 57.76
N THR A 664 10.35 16.84 58.45
CA THR A 664 9.50 15.64 58.50
C THR A 664 8.35 15.77 59.48
N ASN A 665 8.55 16.50 60.59
CA ASN A 665 7.57 16.66 61.67
C ASN A 665 7.55 18.11 62.21
N GLU A 666 6.44 18.51 62.83
CA GLU A 666 6.26 19.86 63.44
C GLU A 666 7.27 20.17 64.56
N ASN A 667 7.94 19.15 65.12
CA ASN A 667 8.98 19.32 66.14
C ASN A 667 10.36 19.67 65.55
N ASP A 668 10.61 19.37 64.26
CA ASP A 668 11.91 19.55 63.58
C ASP A 668 11.91 20.76 62.63
N GLY A 669 10.75 21.40 62.42
CA GLY A 669 10.61 22.56 61.54
C GLY A 669 9.50 23.49 61.98
N LYS A 670 9.36 24.62 61.28
CA LYS A 670 8.29 25.59 61.48
C LYS A 670 7.52 25.80 60.19
N TYR A 671 6.20 25.95 60.31
CA TYR A 671 5.38 26.40 59.19
C TYR A 671 5.69 27.86 58.87
N LEU A 672 6.16 28.11 57.64
CA LEU A 672 6.38 29.45 57.12
C LEU A 672 5.54 29.67 55.86
N THR A 673 4.97 30.87 55.72
CA THR A 673 4.28 31.25 54.49
C THR A 673 5.27 31.39 53.34
N SER A 674 4.80 31.22 52.10
CA SER A 674 5.62 31.51 50.91
C SER A 674 6.24 32.91 50.94
N SER A 675 5.51 33.90 51.46
CA SER A 675 6.01 35.27 51.64
C SER A 675 7.12 35.39 52.69
N ALA A 676 7.04 34.65 53.81
CA ALA A 676 8.06 34.67 54.85
C ALA A 676 9.37 34.00 54.37
N ILE A 677 9.26 32.85 53.70
CA ILE A 677 10.40 32.16 53.08
C ILE A 677 11.05 33.06 52.03
N PHE A 678 10.24 33.69 51.17
CA PHE A 678 10.72 34.61 50.15
C PHE A 678 11.45 35.83 50.73
N ALA A 679 10.91 36.42 51.80
CA ALA A 679 11.55 37.56 52.48
C ALA A 679 12.89 37.18 53.11
N HIS A 680 13.00 35.96 53.66
CA HIS A 680 14.24 35.46 54.24
C HIS A 680 15.33 35.26 53.18
N ILE A 681 14.98 34.65 52.04
CA ILE A 681 15.89 34.47 50.90
C ILE A 681 16.33 35.83 50.34
N LYS A 682 15.40 36.77 50.16
CA LYS A 682 15.70 38.11 49.65
C LYS A 682 16.68 38.88 50.54
N LYS A 683 16.62 38.67 51.85
CA LYS A 683 17.54 39.31 52.81
C LYS A 683 18.97 38.79 52.70
N LEU A 684 19.15 37.51 52.37
CA LEU A 684 20.46 36.87 52.25
C LEU A 684 21.13 37.10 50.89
N ALA A 685 20.34 37.08 49.81
CA ALA A 685 20.85 37.12 48.44
C ALA A 685 20.91 38.52 47.80
N GLY A 686 20.43 39.56 48.49
CA GLY A 686 20.55 40.96 48.05
C GLY A 686 19.65 41.35 46.86
N SER A 687 19.95 42.51 46.25
CA SER A 687 19.16 43.15 45.18
C SER A 687 19.20 42.42 43.83
N ASP A 688 20.14 41.49 43.64
CA ASP A 688 20.42 40.83 42.35
C ASP A 688 19.45 39.68 42.01
N LEU A 689 18.62 39.25 42.96
CA LEU A 689 17.55 38.30 42.67
C LEU A 689 16.44 38.96 41.85
N ARG A 690 16.45 38.70 40.54
CA ARG A 690 15.31 38.90 39.62
C ARG A 690 14.16 37.92 39.90
N LEU A 691 13.83 37.67 41.17
CA LEU A 691 12.63 36.95 41.58
C LEU A 691 11.43 37.90 41.46
N ASN A 692 10.98 38.14 40.24
CA ASN A 692 9.98 39.18 39.96
C ASN A 692 8.54 38.78 40.36
N SER A 693 8.30 37.57 40.90
CA SER A 693 6.95 37.13 41.26
C SER A 693 6.89 36.16 42.44
N LEU A 694 6.23 36.60 43.52
CA LEU A 694 5.91 35.77 44.69
C LEU A 694 4.96 34.61 44.34
N ASN A 695 4.13 34.79 43.30
CA ASN A 695 3.26 33.73 42.78
C ASN A 695 4.05 32.61 42.08
N HIS A 696 5.10 32.96 41.33
CA HIS A 696 5.99 31.98 40.73
C HIS A 696 6.72 31.18 41.82
N PHE A 697 7.27 31.86 42.82
CA PHE A 697 7.95 31.22 43.94
C PHE A 697 7.04 30.27 44.74
N GLY A 698 5.78 30.65 44.98
CA GLY A 698 4.81 29.77 45.64
C GLY A 698 4.54 28.48 44.87
N ARG A 699 4.57 28.51 43.52
CA ARG A 699 4.45 27.31 42.68
C ARG A 699 5.71 26.46 42.75
N THR A 700 6.88 27.09 42.74
CA THR A 700 8.17 26.41 42.90
C THR A 700 8.24 25.62 44.20
N LEU A 701 7.88 26.24 45.34
CA LEU A 701 7.82 25.57 46.64
C LEU A 701 6.88 24.35 46.64
N SER A 702 5.72 24.46 45.96
CA SER A 702 4.79 23.34 45.84
C SER A 702 5.32 22.15 45.04
N ASN A 703 6.36 22.33 44.23
CA ASN A 703 6.98 21.27 43.43
C ASN A 703 8.19 20.63 44.13
N ILE A 704 8.64 21.16 45.28
CA ILE A 704 9.76 20.59 46.02
C ILE A 704 9.31 19.26 46.65
N PRO A 705 10.00 18.15 46.35
CA PRO A 705 9.62 16.84 46.89
C PRO A 705 9.74 16.83 48.42
N ASN A 706 8.82 16.11 49.06
CA ASN A 706 8.74 15.93 50.53
C ASN A 706 8.44 17.20 51.35
N LEU A 707 8.06 18.31 50.72
CA LEU A 707 7.66 19.53 51.43
C LEU A 707 6.19 19.48 51.85
N GLN A 708 5.93 19.39 53.16
CA GLN A 708 4.56 19.40 53.69
C GLN A 708 3.95 20.80 53.60
N ARG A 709 2.67 20.88 53.23
CA ARG A 709 1.94 22.14 53.07
C ARG A 709 0.59 22.12 53.78
N LYS A 710 0.21 23.28 54.33
CA LYS A 710 -1.08 23.52 54.99
C LYS A 710 -1.72 24.79 54.43
N ARG A 711 -3.02 24.76 54.12
CA ARG A 711 -3.77 25.97 53.75
C ARG A 711 -4.26 26.67 55.02
N THR A 712 -3.99 27.97 55.12
CA THR A 712 -4.46 28.84 56.20
C THR A 712 -5.16 30.07 55.62
N THR A 713 -5.79 30.88 56.47
CA THR A 713 -6.44 32.14 56.07
C THR A 713 -5.45 33.18 55.50
N LYS A 714 -4.15 33.01 55.75
CA LYS A 714 -3.07 33.89 55.29
C LYS A 714 -2.35 33.40 54.02
N GLY A 715 -2.70 32.21 53.52
CA GLY A 715 -2.09 31.61 52.32
C GLY A 715 -1.74 30.13 52.50
N THR A 716 -0.79 29.64 51.69
CA THR A 716 -0.23 28.29 51.86
C THR A 716 1.04 28.39 52.70
N GLU A 717 1.09 27.64 53.79
CA GLU A 717 2.24 27.49 54.67
C GLU A 717 2.98 26.18 54.37
N TYR A 718 4.30 26.23 54.45
CA TYR A 718 5.20 25.11 54.17
C TYR A 718 6.03 24.80 55.41
N LEU A 719 6.14 23.51 55.76
CA LEU A 719 6.92 23.06 56.91
C LEU A 719 8.40 22.99 56.54
N VAL A 720 9.20 23.91 57.08
CA VAL A 720 10.62 24.05 56.74
C VAL A 720 11.50 24.20 57.97
N LYS A 721 12.74 23.73 57.86
CA LYS A 721 13.81 23.90 58.85
C LYS A 721 14.87 24.82 58.25
N LEU A 722 15.40 25.77 59.02
CA LEU A 722 16.51 26.61 58.58
C LEU A 722 17.79 25.76 58.56
N ARG A 723 18.52 25.79 57.44
CA ARG A 723 19.90 25.31 57.37
C ARG A 723 20.78 26.28 58.15
N LYS A 724 21.61 25.74 59.04
CA LYS A 724 22.55 26.52 59.85
C LYS A 724 23.84 26.79 59.10
#